data_AF-A0A9P1HZ41-F1
#
_entry.id   AF-A0A9P1HZ41-F1
#
_cell.length_a   1.000
_cell.length_b   1.000
_cell.length_c   1.000
_cell.angle_alpha   90.00
_cell.angle_beta   90.00
_cell.angle_gamma   90.00
#
_symmetry.space_group_name_H-M   'P 1'
#
loop_
_entity.id
_entity.type
_entity.pdbx_description
1 polymer ?
#
loop_
_entity_poly.entity_id
_entity_poly.type
_entity_poly.pdbx_seq_one_letter_code
_entity_poly.pdbx_strand_id
1 'polypeptide(L)'
;MSSEETESKDRTKENRLKKDNIQAMVIVQNSLDTPSKKALRSLRRLRGLPCSTSGWSTNLSKRPRKNPGNSSRPAESTMAEGDPHADTIVLGPDESGRAATPSQEGCRSSRYDLRRRRSIQQKDEEGCSTSIMAATADEAVEPIIKRFKESPGEARKTYLNNSSLKNDSPRGKQCYIDALPSELLIKIFGCLYEADLRRCAAVSRRFYSLSNDSSLWRKLYEDAFEYTIPLYHPTHGRFEFRAAERWKDTRNAWKESFRQLRHGIHVRPGKAHIYEGHSGRKMTHFERIDDALRFLDASSSRAEKLIFLHTGHYFPDPIVIDSAVQIVGASKGTEINKQVVIEQKNDTTISFIENSAKIYSIDAFLGFVTIKFNPDKPPDGDTPVPYHQQHYALQITDETAPTIDRCHINSTCSVGAAVCVKRTGANPIVRHCTITDCENVGIYITEGALGRFEDCEIARNNLAGVWVKNHANPMFRRCHIHSGKDVGVFTFEYGQGYFEKCNIHSNRISGIEVKNHANPTVVRCEVHHGQTGGIYVHEKGKGQFMENRIYANAFAGIWITSHSDPTIRKNEIFSGQQGGVYIFGDGRGLIEANNIYGNMLAGIQIRTGSDPIVRLNKIHDGQHGGIYVHEKGKGLIESNEVYGNTLAGIWVTTGSSPILRKNRIHSGKQVGVYFYDNGHGLLEENDIFNHLYSGVQIRTGSNPKITRNKIWGGQNGGVLVYNGGLGCLEDNEIFDNAMAGVWIKTDSQPILRRNKIYDGRDGGICIFNKGRGLLEENDIYRNAQAGVLISTESNPTLRRNRIFEGKAAGVEITNGATATLEGNHLFNNKFGGLCLATDVHPVIRDNFIYSNHNAVEKAVNRGQCLFKISSSTTFPMHDFFRCISCNTTDRNAICTNCIKVCHKGHKVEFVRHDRFFCDCGNGTLESHRCSLQTEVRDNDTVYDSNMPTECHRLPRYHSGFHDHKWGKLKQRYSKEICSTTLLSCCVSSSHSSSRNLYKLFRAT
;
A
#
# COMPACT_ATOMS: atom_id res chain seq x y z
N MET A 1 48.88 -12.66 55.31
CA MET A 1 48.38 -12.21 56.62
C MET A 1 46.93 -12.65 56.75
N SER A 2 46.53 -12.87 57.99
CA SER A 2 45.18 -12.96 58.57
C SER A 2 44.08 -12.09 57.89
N SER A 3 42.79 -12.42 58.01
CA SER A 3 42.14 -13.59 58.66
C SER A 3 40.63 -13.68 58.33
N GLU A 4 39.94 -14.68 58.91
CA GLU A 4 38.48 -14.84 59.06
C GLU A 4 37.62 -14.69 57.77
N GLU A 5 37.13 -15.75 57.10
CA GLU A 5 36.77 -17.11 57.54
C GLU A 5 35.69 -17.16 58.64
N THR A 6 34.46 -17.55 58.27
CA THR A 6 33.66 -18.67 58.83
C THR A 6 32.28 -18.68 58.14
N GLU A 7 31.85 -19.76 57.47
CA GLU A 7 31.27 -21.04 57.96
C GLU A 7 29.76 -20.93 58.34
N SER A 8 28.90 -21.96 58.19
CA SER A 8 29.20 -23.37 57.93
C SER A 8 28.07 -24.22 57.32
N LYS A 9 28.50 -25.31 56.66
CA LYS A 9 27.92 -26.67 56.55
C LYS A 9 26.60 -26.88 55.77
N ASP A 10 26.42 -27.82 54.83
CA ASP A 10 27.11 -29.05 54.31
C ASP A 10 26.24 -30.33 54.50
N ARG A 11 26.46 -31.34 53.63
CA ARG A 11 25.98 -32.75 53.66
C ARG A 11 24.56 -33.03 53.10
N THR A 12 24.33 -34.08 52.29
CA THR A 12 25.27 -35.07 51.68
C THR A 12 24.73 -35.77 50.41
N LYS A 13 25.63 -35.94 49.42
CA LYS A 13 25.89 -37.12 48.55
C LYS A 13 24.79 -37.81 47.69
N GLU A 14 25.16 -37.93 46.40
CA GLU A 14 25.16 -39.14 45.55
C GLU A 14 23.85 -39.72 44.97
N ASN A 15 23.59 -39.39 43.69
CA ASN A 15 23.74 -40.40 42.63
C ASN A 15 23.90 -39.83 41.18
N ARG A 16 24.57 -40.63 40.33
CA ARG A 16 24.57 -40.69 38.85
C ARG A 16 24.86 -39.43 37.98
N LEU A 17 26.11 -39.40 37.47
CA LEU A 17 26.48 -39.39 36.04
C LEU A 17 25.90 -38.35 35.05
N LYS A 18 26.80 -37.43 34.64
CA LYS A 18 27.06 -36.92 33.27
C LYS A 18 25.89 -36.50 32.34
N LYS A 19 25.92 -35.20 31.97
CA LYS A 19 25.66 -34.60 30.63
C LYS A 19 24.60 -35.25 29.72
N ASP A 20 23.63 -34.45 29.30
CA ASP A 20 23.64 -33.94 27.91
C ASP A 20 22.75 -32.70 27.70
N ASN A 21 22.91 -32.02 26.55
CA ASN A 21 22.06 -30.90 26.15
C ASN A 21 20.74 -31.39 25.56
N ILE A 22 19.60 -30.95 26.10
CA ILE A 22 18.28 -31.30 25.53
C ILE A 22 18.04 -30.51 24.24
N GLN A 23 17.51 -31.20 23.24
CA GLN A 23 17.40 -30.76 21.86
C GLN A 23 16.06 -30.05 21.59
N ALA A 24 16.06 -29.03 20.74
CA ALA A 24 14.83 -28.54 20.13
C ALA A 24 14.45 -29.46 18.94
N MET A 25 13.37 -30.24 19.06
CA MET A 25 12.88 -31.07 17.96
C MET A 25 12.44 -30.21 16.77
N VAL A 26 12.95 -30.55 15.58
CA VAL A 26 12.53 -29.97 14.31
C VAL A 26 11.94 -31.09 13.45
N ILE A 27 10.62 -31.13 13.32
CA ILE A 27 9.96 -32.05 12.38
C ILE A 27 10.18 -31.51 10.97
N VAL A 28 11.05 -32.19 10.20
CA VAL A 28 11.23 -31.95 8.77
C VAL A 28 10.66 -33.14 8.00
N GLN A 29 9.46 -32.99 7.45
CA GLN A 29 8.98 -33.90 6.41
C GLN A 29 9.71 -33.59 5.08
N ASN A 30 10.81 -34.29 4.81
CA ASN A 30 11.24 -34.56 3.44
C ASN A 30 10.79 -35.97 3.09
N SER A 31 9.95 -36.11 2.06
CA SER A 31 9.73 -37.38 1.38
C SER A 31 11.04 -37.81 0.70
N LEU A 32 11.59 -38.95 1.10
CA LEU A 32 12.81 -39.52 0.50
C LEU A 32 12.46 -40.64 -0.49
N ASP A 33 12.53 -40.34 -1.78
CA ASP A 33 12.92 -41.34 -2.76
C ASP A 33 14.33 -41.85 -2.42
N THR A 34 14.51 -43.18 -2.36
CA THR A 34 15.84 -43.79 -2.34
C THR A 34 15.89 -45.04 -3.23
N PRO A 35 16.84 -45.12 -4.19
CA PRO A 35 16.95 -46.27 -5.08
C PRO A 35 17.96 -47.32 -4.57
N SER A 36 17.57 -48.58 -4.51
CA SER A 36 18.49 -49.71 -4.29
C SER A 36 19.08 -50.22 -5.62
N LYS A 37 20.36 -50.61 -5.63
CA LYS A 37 21.08 -51.04 -6.84
C LYS A 37 21.88 -52.33 -6.60
N LYS A 38 21.54 -53.37 -7.37
CA LYS A 38 22.29 -54.64 -7.55
C LYS A 38 22.31 -55.54 -6.28
N ALA A 39 22.58 -56.85 -6.38
CA ALA A 39 23.07 -57.63 -7.53
C ALA A 39 22.55 -59.09 -7.55
N LEU A 40 22.45 -59.66 -8.76
CA LEU A 40 22.43 -61.12 -9.07
C LEU A 40 21.15 -61.87 -8.59
N ARG A 41 20.70 -62.99 -9.19
CA ARG A 41 21.29 -63.81 -10.28
C ARG A 41 20.19 -64.54 -11.10
N SER A 42 20.45 -64.70 -12.41
CA SER A 42 20.11 -65.87 -13.25
C SER A 42 18.65 -66.36 -13.52
N LEU A 43 18.34 -66.43 -14.84
CA LEU A 43 17.69 -67.53 -15.60
C LEU A 43 16.16 -67.57 -15.89
N ARG A 44 15.89 -67.52 -17.21
CA ARG A 44 14.99 -68.40 -18.03
C ARG A 44 13.45 -68.23 -18.08
N ARG A 45 13.05 -67.66 -19.24
CA ARG A 45 12.27 -68.29 -20.35
C ARG A 45 10.72 -68.40 -20.29
N LEU A 46 10.17 -68.41 -21.53
CA LEU A 46 8.80 -68.76 -21.98
C LEU A 46 7.72 -67.71 -21.61
N ARG A 47 7.00 -67.09 -22.57
CA ARG A 47 6.07 -67.58 -23.62
C ARG A 47 4.70 -68.00 -23.06
N GLY A 48 3.66 -67.23 -23.39
CA GLY A 48 2.25 -67.52 -23.07
C GLY A 48 1.28 -66.50 -23.70
N LEU A 49 0.81 -66.80 -24.92
CA LEU A 49 -0.27 -66.12 -25.67
C LEU A 49 -1.57 -66.95 -25.53
N PRO A 50 -2.74 -66.52 -26.06
CA PRO A 50 -3.34 -65.18 -26.24
C PRO A 50 -4.83 -65.12 -25.79
N CYS A 51 -5.58 -64.02 -26.01
CA CYS A 51 -6.63 -63.99 -27.08
C CYS A 51 -7.40 -62.66 -27.30
N SER A 52 -7.60 -62.35 -28.59
CA SER A 52 -8.81 -61.81 -29.26
C SER A 52 -9.47 -60.45 -28.93
N THR A 53 -9.18 -59.46 -29.81
CA THR A 53 -10.15 -58.63 -30.61
C THR A 53 -11.07 -57.59 -29.92
N SER A 54 -11.45 -56.45 -30.54
CA SER A 54 -11.27 -55.94 -31.93
C SER A 54 -11.18 -54.39 -31.97
N GLY A 55 -10.86 -53.80 -33.14
CA GLY A 55 -11.00 -52.35 -33.42
C GLY A 55 -9.74 -51.66 -33.99
N TRP A 56 -9.79 -51.15 -35.22
CA TRP A 56 -8.75 -50.33 -35.87
C TRP A 56 -9.10 -48.81 -35.74
N SER A 57 -8.30 -47.80 -36.11
CA SER A 57 -7.07 -47.74 -36.93
C SER A 57 -6.09 -46.60 -36.56
N THR A 58 -4.82 -46.86 -36.89
CA THR A 58 -3.67 -45.99 -37.22
C THR A 58 -3.92 -44.52 -37.72
N ASN A 59 -2.96 -43.56 -37.66
CA ASN A 59 -1.51 -43.66 -37.36
C ASN A 59 -0.78 -42.39 -36.84
N LEU A 60 0.45 -42.62 -36.35
CA LEU A 60 1.55 -41.67 -36.02
C LEU A 60 2.43 -41.36 -37.28
N SER A 61 3.44 -40.45 -37.36
CA SER A 61 3.94 -39.29 -36.56
C SER A 61 5.21 -38.64 -37.22
N LYS A 62 5.79 -37.58 -36.61
CA LYS A 62 7.24 -37.16 -36.60
C LYS A 62 7.88 -36.44 -37.83
N ARG A 63 8.31 -35.17 -37.62
CA ARG A 63 9.71 -34.59 -37.58
C ARG A 63 10.75 -34.91 -38.70
N PRO A 64 11.86 -34.13 -38.88
CA PRO A 64 12.14 -32.70 -38.60
C PRO A 64 13.05 -31.93 -39.63
N ARG A 65 13.21 -30.59 -39.43
CA ARG A 65 14.40 -29.70 -39.72
C ARG A 65 15.28 -29.89 -40.99
N LYS A 66 15.47 -28.80 -41.77
CA LYS A 66 16.79 -28.21 -42.13
C LYS A 66 16.68 -26.80 -42.77
N ASN A 67 17.81 -26.07 -42.77
CA ASN A 67 18.10 -24.73 -43.34
C ASN A 67 19.33 -24.87 -44.28
N PRO A 68 19.85 -23.83 -45.01
CA PRO A 68 19.27 -22.55 -45.49
C PRO A 68 19.51 -22.34 -47.02
N GLY A 69 19.25 -21.13 -47.61
CA GLY A 69 19.60 -20.86 -49.03
C GLY A 69 19.38 -19.45 -49.62
N ASN A 70 20.36 -18.55 -49.43
CA ASN A 70 20.86 -17.46 -50.30
C ASN A 70 20.00 -16.50 -51.19
N SER A 71 20.23 -15.19 -50.99
CA SER A 71 20.51 -14.10 -51.98
C SER A 71 19.65 -13.82 -53.23
N SER A 72 19.08 -12.60 -53.34
CA SER A 72 19.53 -11.52 -54.27
C SER A 72 18.66 -10.23 -54.25
N ARG A 73 19.23 -9.12 -54.77
CA ARG A 73 18.68 -7.80 -55.19
C ARG A 73 19.42 -7.43 -56.53
N PRO A 74 19.27 -6.26 -57.20
CA PRO A 74 18.33 -5.12 -57.10
C PRO A 74 17.71 -4.66 -58.47
N ALA A 75 16.87 -3.61 -58.45
CA ALA A 75 16.66 -2.53 -59.45
C ALA A 75 15.49 -1.64 -58.92
N GLU A 76 15.43 -0.30 -58.88
CA GLU A 76 15.97 0.88 -59.60
C GLU A 76 14.94 1.59 -60.49
N SER A 77 14.57 2.84 -60.15
CA SER A 77 14.56 4.06 -61.01
C SER A 77 13.57 5.18 -60.56
N THR A 78 14.05 6.43 -60.61
CA THR A 78 13.43 7.77 -60.89
C THR A 78 11.93 8.06 -60.58
N MET A 79 11.51 9.19 -59.99
CA MET A 79 11.61 10.63 -60.42
C MET A 79 10.87 10.93 -61.76
N ALA A 80 10.12 12.03 -61.96
CA ALA A 80 9.79 13.19 -61.10
C ALA A 80 8.50 13.95 -61.57
N GLU A 81 8.04 14.90 -60.72
CA GLU A 81 7.33 16.19 -60.97
C GLU A 81 6.23 16.40 -62.05
N GLY A 82 5.23 17.27 -61.72
CA GLY A 82 4.26 17.85 -62.67
C GLY A 82 3.02 18.47 -62.02
N ASP A 83 2.94 19.81 -61.95
CA ASP A 83 1.85 20.62 -61.35
C ASP A 83 1.26 21.61 -62.39
N PRO A 84 0.05 22.19 -62.20
CA PRO A 84 -0.11 23.63 -62.47
C PRO A 84 -1.13 24.42 -61.60
N HIS A 85 -0.95 25.75 -61.57
CA HIS A 85 -1.63 26.78 -60.75
C HIS A 85 -2.89 27.48 -61.35
N ALA A 86 -3.80 27.96 -60.47
CA ALA A 86 -4.56 29.27 -60.42
C ALA A 86 -5.40 29.77 -61.66
N ASP A 87 -6.39 30.70 -61.61
CA ASP A 87 -7.11 31.53 -60.59
C ASP A 87 -8.59 31.81 -61.07
N THR A 88 -9.38 32.93 -61.00
CA THR A 88 -9.30 34.34 -60.47
C THR A 88 -10.70 34.98 -60.19
N ILE A 89 -10.86 35.70 -59.05
CA ILE A 89 -11.55 37.01 -58.80
C ILE A 89 -13.03 37.37 -59.25
N VAL A 90 -13.91 37.57 -58.23
CA VAL A 90 -14.88 38.70 -57.91
C VAL A 90 -16.08 39.12 -58.81
N LEU A 91 -17.31 39.21 -58.21
CA LEU A 91 -18.21 40.41 -58.09
C LEU A 91 -19.49 40.17 -57.22
N GLY A 92 -20.22 41.24 -56.82
CA GLY A 92 -21.38 41.27 -55.87
C GLY A 92 -22.80 41.25 -56.51
N PRO A 93 -23.92 41.71 -55.85
CA PRO A 93 -24.01 42.77 -54.81
C PRO A 93 -25.03 42.58 -53.61
N ASP A 94 -24.88 43.44 -52.58
CA ASP A 94 -25.87 44.26 -51.78
C ASP A 94 -27.25 43.73 -51.26
N GLU A 95 -27.84 44.16 -50.11
CA GLU A 95 -27.46 45.17 -49.09
C GLU A 95 -28.14 44.97 -47.68
N SER A 96 -27.67 45.77 -46.68
CA SER A 96 -28.27 46.12 -45.34
C SER A 96 -28.26 45.09 -44.17
N GLY A 97 -27.89 45.44 -42.92
CA GLY A 97 -27.13 46.62 -42.44
C GLY A 97 -27.02 46.84 -40.89
N ARG A 98 -25.78 46.79 -40.33
CA ARG A 98 -25.19 47.49 -39.12
C ARG A 98 -25.90 47.41 -37.73
N ALA A 99 -25.30 47.62 -36.53
CA ALA A 99 -23.98 48.06 -35.97
C ALA A 99 -23.78 47.43 -34.53
N ALA A 100 -22.89 47.74 -33.55
CA ALA A 100 -21.70 48.60 -33.30
C ALA A 100 -20.96 48.11 -31.99
N THR A 101 -19.83 48.75 -31.57
CA THR A 101 -19.04 48.53 -30.30
C THR A 101 -18.36 49.87 -29.86
N PRO A 102 -17.44 50.03 -28.85
CA PRO A 102 -17.03 49.28 -27.63
C PRO A 102 -16.86 50.18 -26.32
N SER A 103 -16.07 49.73 -25.31
CA SER A 103 -15.52 50.40 -24.07
C SER A 103 -16.26 50.16 -22.72
N GLN A 104 -15.69 50.19 -21.49
CA GLN A 104 -14.34 50.56 -20.95
C GLN A 104 -14.02 49.92 -19.54
N GLU A 105 -12.74 49.70 -19.18
CA GLU A 105 -12.09 49.56 -17.81
C GLU A 105 -12.52 48.49 -16.75
N GLY A 106 -11.72 48.28 -15.65
CA GLY A 106 -12.17 47.47 -14.47
C GLY A 106 -11.24 46.80 -13.39
N CYS A 107 -9.90 46.93 -13.42
CA CYS A 107 -8.86 46.43 -12.47
C CYS A 107 -9.16 45.74 -11.07
N ARG A 108 -8.60 44.53 -10.85
CA ARG A 108 -7.97 43.90 -9.62
C ARG A 108 -8.54 43.99 -8.16
N SER A 109 -8.84 42.80 -7.60
CA SER A 109 -8.30 42.17 -6.34
C SER A 109 -8.68 42.60 -4.90
N SER A 110 -8.61 41.59 -3.98
CA SER A 110 -8.07 41.64 -2.59
C SER A 110 -9.00 41.61 -1.33
N ARG A 111 -8.98 40.44 -0.65
CA ARG A 111 -8.87 40.17 0.83
C ARG A 111 -9.91 40.66 1.88
N TYR A 112 -10.19 39.73 2.81
CA TYR A 112 -10.40 39.85 4.28
C TYR A 112 -10.95 41.14 4.93
N ASP A 113 -12.03 41.00 5.71
CA ASP A 113 -12.19 41.40 7.13
C ASP A 113 -13.68 41.28 7.57
N LEU A 114 -14.13 41.30 8.83
CA LEU A 114 -13.60 40.83 10.13
C LEU A 114 -14.77 40.64 11.14
N ARG A 115 -14.50 39.97 12.27
CA ARG A 115 -15.37 39.75 13.45
C ARG A 115 -16.27 40.93 13.90
N ARG A 116 -17.47 40.62 14.46
CA ARG A 116 -17.85 40.81 15.91
C ARG A 116 -19.31 40.37 16.18
N ARG A 117 -19.57 39.42 17.10
CA ARG A 117 -19.76 39.53 18.58
C ARG A 117 -21.11 40.15 19.04
N ARG A 118 -22.01 39.32 19.59
CA ARG A 118 -22.34 39.15 21.04
C ARG A 118 -23.32 37.97 21.17
N SER A 119 -23.21 36.92 22.02
CA SER A 119 -22.47 36.56 23.25
C SER A 119 -23.07 37.01 24.59
N ILE A 120 -23.02 36.10 25.60
CA ILE A 120 -23.40 36.19 27.05
C ILE A 120 -24.75 35.50 27.32
N GLN A 121 -24.99 34.57 28.25
CA GLN A 121 -24.26 33.72 29.25
C GLN A 121 -25.38 33.12 30.19
N GLN A 122 -25.27 32.08 31.02
CA GLN A 122 -24.20 31.13 31.37
C GLN A 122 -24.76 29.88 32.15
N LYS A 123 -23.90 28.85 32.31
CA LYS A 123 -23.79 27.83 33.38
C LYS A 123 -24.39 26.40 33.22
N ASP A 124 -23.44 25.45 33.11
CA ASP A 124 -23.14 24.29 34.01
C ASP A 124 -24.28 23.29 34.38
N GLU A 125 -24.11 21.96 34.42
CA GLU A 125 -22.95 21.06 34.15
C GLU A 125 -23.39 19.58 33.90
N GLU A 126 -22.48 18.74 33.38
CA GLU A 126 -22.51 17.24 33.24
C GLU A 126 -23.65 16.49 32.48
N GLY A 127 -23.30 15.37 31.81
CA GLY A 127 -24.27 14.41 31.23
C GLY A 127 -23.82 13.69 29.93
N CYS A 128 -23.60 12.37 29.96
CA CYS A 128 -22.98 11.60 28.88
C CYS A 128 -23.95 10.98 27.83
N SER A 129 -23.38 10.59 26.67
CA SER A 129 -23.76 9.44 25.79
C SER A 129 -24.57 9.64 24.48
N THR A 130 -23.85 9.49 23.36
CA THR A 130 -24.16 8.69 22.13
C THR A 130 -25.48 8.84 21.34
N SER A 131 -25.40 9.65 20.28
CA SER A 131 -25.60 9.28 18.85
C SER A 131 -26.86 8.51 18.37
N ILE A 132 -27.72 9.25 17.65
CA ILE A 132 -28.07 9.08 16.22
C ILE A 132 -28.42 7.66 15.69
N MET A 133 -29.61 7.55 15.08
CA MET A 133 -29.85 6.75 13.87
C MET A 133 -30.67 7.57 12.86
N ALA A 134 -30.38 7.41 11.57
CA ALA A 134 -31.02 8.14 10.46
C ALA A 134 -31.92 7.22 9.61
N ALA A 135 -32.68 7.81 8.68
CA ALA A 135 -33.72 7.14 7.89
C ALA A 135 -33.22 6.59 6.53
N THR A 136 -34.16 6.40 5.57
CA THR A 136 -34.04 5.81 4.20
C THR A 136 -34.01 4.28 4.15
N ALA A 137 -34.61 3.61 3.17
CA ALA A 137 -35.71 4.00 2.24
C ALA A 137 -36.38 2.71 1.69
N ASP A 138 -37.61 2.82 1.17
CA ASP A 138 -38.32 1.71 0.52
C ASP A 138 -38.01 1.63 -0.99
N GLU A 139 -37.74 0.43 -1.49
CA GLU A 139 -38.04 0.03 -2.88
C GLU A 139 -38.74 -1.34 -2.84
N ALA A 140 -39.75 -1.53 -3.70
CA ALA A 140 -40.66 -2.66 -3.62
C ALA A 140 -40.64 -3.53 -4.89
N VAL A 141 -40.56 -4.85 -4.71
CA VAL A 141 -40.82 -5.86 -5.75
C VAL A 141 -41.63 -6.99 -5.13
N GLU A 142 -42.78 -7.34 -5.73
CA GLU A 142 -43.61 -8.46 -5.28
C GLU A 142 -42.99 -9.82 -5.66
N PRO A 143 -43.33 -10.87 -4.89
CA PRO A 143 -43.64 -12.14 -5.55
C PRO A 143 -44.97 -12.76 -5.09
N ILE A 144 -45.73 -13.27 -6.06
CA ILE A 144 -47.01 -13.95 -5.88
C ILE A 144 -46.80 -15.34 -5.25
N ILE A 145 -47.33 -15.58 -4.05
CA ILE A 145 -47.46 -16.94 -3.48
C ILE A 145 -48.89 -17.19 -2.98
N LYS A 146 -49.42 -18.37 -3.33
CA LYS A 146 -50.81 -18.79 -3.05
C LYS A 146 -51.04 -18.99 -1.55
N ARG A 147 -52.10 -18.37 -1.00
CA ARG A 147 -52.58 -18.66 0.36
C ARG A 147 -53.30 -20.00 0.41
N PHE A 148 -52.78 -20.96 1.17
CA PHE A 148 -53.65 -21.97 1.78
C PHE A 148 -54.45 -21.29 2.90
N LYS A 149 -55.78 -21.26 2.77
CA LYS A 149 -56.69 -20.86 3.84
C LYS A 149 -57.06 -22.09 4.67
N GLU A 150 -56.80 -22.06 5.97
CA GLU A 150 -57.73 -22.64 6.93
C GLU A 150 -57.58 -22.00 8.31
N SER A 151 -58.50 -21.09 8.63
CA SER A 151 -58.64 -20.48 9.96
C SER A 151 -60.10 -20.11 10.20
N PRO A 152 -60.83 -20.82 11.07
CA PRO A 152 -62.22 -20.47 11.40
C PRO A 152 -62.24 -19.21 12.27
N GLY A 153 -62.36 -18.03 11.63
CA GLY A 153 -62.20 -16.75 12.31
C GLY A 153 -62.85 -15.51 11.66
N GLU A 154 -63.59 -15.67 10.55
CA GLU A 154 -64.29 -14.55 9.90
C GLU A 154 -65.81 -14.80 9.79
N ALA A 155 -66.52 -14.49 10.86
CA ALA A 155 -67.95 -14.22 10.85
C ALA A 155 -68.27 -13.09 11.85
N ARG A 156 -69.21 -12.20 11.49
CA ARG A 156 -69.67 -11.03 12.29
C ARG A 156 -68.62 -9.92 12.52
N LYS A 157 -68.22 -9.26 11.43
CA LYS A 157 -68.08 -7.80 11.42
C LYS A 157 -69.30 -7.20 10.74
N THR A 158 -70.29 -6.75 11.51
CA THR A 158 -71.39 -5.90 11.04
C THR A 158 -72.01 -5.16 12.22
N TYR A 159 -72.25 -3.86 12.03
CA TYR A 159 -73.00 -2.95 12.91
C TYR A 159 -72.64 -2.93 14.41
N LEU A 160 -71.81 -1.95 14.80
CA LEU A 160 -72.02 -1.22 16.04
C LEU A 160 -72.68 0.11 15.69
N ASN A 161 -73.89 0.34 16.18
CA ASN A 161 -74.58 1.62 16.10
C ASN A 161 -75.11 1.97 17.49
N ASN A 162 -74.96 3.22 17.92
CA ASN A 162 -75.35 3.64 19.27
C ASN A 162 -76.87 3.80 19.37
N SER A 163 -77.53 2.92 20.12
CA SER A 163 -78.88 3.16 20.63
C SER A 163 -79.16 2.35 21.89
N SER A 164 -79.77 2.97 22.90
CA SER A 164 -80.09 2.34 24.18
C SER A 164 -81.20 1.30 24.03
N LEU A 165 -81.01 0.11 24.61
CA LEU A 165 -82.10 -0.79 24.98
C LEU A 165 -82.05 -1.04 26.48
N LYS A 166 -83.22 -0.99 27.11
CA LYS A 166 -83.40 -1.09 28.57
C LYS A 166 -83.30 -2.55 29.03
N ASN A 167 -83.22 -2.72 30.35
CA ASN A 167 -83.46 -4.00 31.02
C ASN A 167 -84.76 -4.63 30.49
N ASP A 168 -84.71 -5.91 30.11
CA ASP A 168 -85.10 -6.94 31.06
C ASP A 168 -84.45 -8.29 30.75
N SER A 169 -83.95 -8.95 31.78
CA SER A 169 -83.49 -10.35 31.73
C SER A 169 -83.64 -10.98 33.11
N PRO A 170 -84.28 -12.16 33.25
CA PRO A 170 -84.47 -12.79 34.56
C PRO A 170 -83.14 -13.11 35.27
N ARG A 171 -83.03 -12.75 36.55
CA ARG A 171 -81.93 -13.21 37.42
C ARG A 171 -81.98 -14.74 37.51
N GLY A 172 -81.04 -15.45 36.88
CA GLY A 172 -81.14 -16.93 36.77
C GLY A 172 -79.85 -17.75 36.70
N LYS A 173 -78.69 -17.17 36.34
CA LYS A 173 -77.35 -17.76 36.49
C LYS A 173 -76.28 -16.71 36.14
N GLN A 174 -75.78 -16.02 37.15
CA GLN A 174 -74.63 -15.14 37.00
C GLN A 174 -73.40 -16.02 36.74
N CYS A 175 -72.74 -15.85 35.60
CA CYS A 175 -71.55 -16.64 35.28
C CYS A 175 -70.42 -16.23 36.23
N TYR A 176 -70.14 -17.05 37.25
CA TYR A 176 -69.13 -16.74 38.27
C TYR A 176 -67.75 -16.46 37.67
N ILE A 177 -67.45 -17.02 36.50
CA ILE A 177 -66.21 -16.79 35.74
C ILE A 177 -66.04 -15.32 35.31
N ASP A 178 -67.15 -14.60 35.07
CA ASP A 178 -67.13 -13.19 34.70
C ASP A 178 -67.07 -12.26 35.92
N ALA A 179 -67.35 -12.76 37.13
CA ALA A 179 -67.19 -12.02 38.38
C ALA A 179 -65.74 -12.04 38.93
N LEU A 180 -64.88 -12.93 38.44
CA LEU A 180 -63.48 -13.01 38.89
C LEU A 180 -62.64 -11.82 38.38
N PRO A 181 -61.69 -11.29 39.19
CA PRO A 181 -60.71 -10.30 38.72
C PRO A 181 -59.86 -10.84 37.57
N SER A 182 -59.48 -9.95 36.64
CA SER A 182 -58.69 -10.33 35.46
C SER A 182 -57.28 -10.79 35.82
N GLU A 183 -56.75 -10.28 36.92
CA GLU A 183 -55.44 -10.59 37.51
C GLU A 183 -55.42 -12.03 38.04
N LEU A 184 -56.53 -12.46 38.65
CA LEU A 184 -56.71 -13.84 39.12
C LEU A 184 -56.83 -14.79 37.93
N LEU A 185 -57.59 -14.43 36.90
CA LEU A 185 -57.72 -15.21 35.67
C LEU A 185 -56.38 -15.32 34.92
N ILE A 186 -55.59 -14.23 34.82
CA ILE A 186 -54.23 -14.27 34.26
C ILE A 186 -53.31 -15.16 35.11
N LYS A 187 -53.40 -15.12 36.44
CA LYS A 187 -52.61 -15.99 37.33
C LYS A 187 -52.96 -17.48 37.16
N ILE A 188 -54.25 -17.80 36.99
CA ILE A 188 -54.72 -19.16 36.66
C ILE A 188 -54.24 -19.59 35.27
N PHE A 189 -54.37 -18.70 34.27
CA PHE A 189 -53.88 -18.96 32.90
C PHE A 189 -52.35 -19.12 32.86
N GLY A 190 -51.61 -18.48 33.76
CA GLY A 190 -50.17 -18.64 33.95
C GLY A 190 -49.70 -20.01 34.47
N CYS A 191 -50.63 -20.94 34.69
CA CYS A 191 -50.43 -22.36 34.96
C CYS A 191 -50.92 -23.28 33.80
N LEU A 192 -51.38 -22.72 32.68
CA LEU A 192 -51.92 -23.45 31.52
C LEU A 192 -50.95 -23.43 30.33
N TYR A 193 -50.97 -24.48 29.51
CA TYR A 193 -50.10 -24.59 28.34
C TYR A 193 -50.77 -24.08 27.05
N GLU A 194 -50.01 -24.04 25.95
CA GLU A 194 -50.45 -23.49 24.66
C GLU A 194 -51.73 -24.11 24.10
N ALA A 195 -51.97 -25.42 24.30
CA ALA A 195 -53.21 -26.07 23.85
C ALA A 195 -54.40 -25.71 24.74
N ASP A 196 -54.17 -25.44 26.02
CA ASP A 196 -55.18 -25.08 27.01
C ASP A 196 -55.59 -23.62 26.86
N LEU A 197 -54.63 -22.72 26.70
CA LEU A 197 -54.88 -21.31 26.37
C LEU A 197 -55.62 -21.16 25.03
N ARG A 198 -55.36 -22.04 24.06
CA ARG A 198 -56.17 -22.13 22.83
C ARG A 198 -57.61 -22.57 23.10
N ARG A 199 -57.86 -23.48 24.05
CA ARG A 199 -59.22 -23.86 24.47
C ARG A 199 -59.91 -22.70 25.21
N CYS A 200 -59.23 -22.04 26.15
CA CYS A 200 -59.72 -20.85 26.84
C CYS A 200 -60.11 -19.74 25.85
N ALA A 201 -59.29 -19.50 24.82
CA ALA A 201 -59.55 -18.48 23.80
C ALA A 201 -60.87 -18.65 23.02
N ALA A 202 -61.46 -19.85 23.03
CA ALA A 202 -62.75 -20.14 22.38
C ALA A 202 -63.97 -19.92 23.29
N VAL A 203 -63.79 -19.69 24.60
CA VAL A 203 -64.89 -19.63 25.59
C VAL A 203 -65.69 -18.33 25.52
N SER A 204 -65.00 -17.18 25.50
CA SER A 204 -65.65 -15.86 25.45
C SER A 204 -64.69 -14.78 24.93
N ARG A 205 -65.20 -13.60 24.54
CA ARG A 205 -64.36 -12.47 24.12
C ARG A 205 -63.42 -11.98 25.22
N ARG A 206 -63.83 -12.06 26.50
CA ARG A 206 -62.97 -11.75 27.65
C ARG A 206 -61.86 -12.79 27.78
N PHE A 207 -62.22 -14.08 27.74
CA PHE A 207 -61.25 -15.17 27.80
C PHE A 207 -60.26 -15.12 26.63
N TYR A 208 -60.71 -14.83 25.41
CA TYR A 208 -59.85 -14.56 24.26
C TYR A 208 -58.86 -13.43 24.55
N SER A 209 -59.29 -12.31 25.14
CA SER A 209 -58.36 -11.21 25.45
C SER A 209 -57.29 -11.64 26.46
N LEU A 210 -57.70 -12.27 27.57
CA LEU A 210 -56.79 -12.68 28.66
C LEU A 210 -55.86 -13.83 28.24
N SER A 211 -56.33 -14.79 27.45
CA SER A 211 -55.51 -15.91 26.92
C SER A 211 -54.60 -15.51 25.76
N ASN A 212 -54.63 -14.25 25.32
CA ASN A 212 -53.71 -13.66 24.35
C ASN A 212 -52.79 -12.60 24.98
N ASP A 213 -52.74 -12.49 26.31
CA ASP A 213 -51.90 -11.52 27.00
C ASP A 213 -50.39 -11.69 26.71
N SER A 214 -49.67 -10.58 26.60
CA SER A 214 -48.25 -10.56 26.24
C SER A 214 -47.35 -11.05 27.37
N SER A 215 -47.68 -10.81 28.65
CA SER A 215 -46.88 -11.31 29.79
C SER A 215 -47.06 -12.82 29.97
N LEU A 216 -48.29 -13.31 29.78
CA LEU A 216 -48.63 -14.73 29.78
C LEU A 216 -47.85 -15.50 28.71
N TRP A 217 -47.92 -15.05 27.45
CA TRP A 217 -47.21 -15.71 26.36
C TRP A 217 -45.70 -15.54 26.44
N ARG A 218 -45.19 -14.43 26.99
CA ARG A 218 -43.77 -14.26 27.31
C ARG A 218 -43.28 -15.36 28.25
N LYS A 219 -43.92 -15.54 29.42
CA LYS A 219 -43.52 -16.58 30.39
C LYS A 219 -43.57 -17.98 29.76
N LEU A 220 -44.67 -18.31 29.09
CA LEU A 220 -44.88 -19.61 28.43
C LEU A 220 -43.79 -19.93 27.39
N TYR A 221 -43.28 -18.88 26.72
CA TYR A 221 -42.21 -18.94 25.72
C TYR A 221 -40.82 -19.02 26.36
N GLU A 222 -40.53 -18.22 27.39
CA GLU A 222 -39.28 -18.27 28.18
C GLU A 222 -39.10 -19.63 28.88
N ASP A 223 -40.19 -20.34 29.23
CA ASP A 223 -40.14 -21.70 29.77
C ASP A 223 -39.95 -22.77 28.67
N ALA A 224 -40.48 -22.54 27.46
CA ALA A 224 -40.38 -23.47 26.33
C ALA A 224 -39.02 -23.41 25.60
N PHE A 225 -38.57 -22.20 25.24
CA PHE A 225 -37.42 -21.96 24.37
C PHE A 225 -36.24 -21.27 25.08
N GLU A 226 -36.37 -20.94 26.37
CA GLU A 226 -35.37 -20.21 27.18
C GLU A 226 -35.06 -18.77 26.71
N TYR A 227 -35.36 -18.36 25.49
CA TYR A 227 -35.07 -17.01 25.00
C TYR A 227 -35.83 -15.89 25.73
N THR A 228 -35.10 -14.84 26.12
CA THR A 228 -35.60 -13.58 26.70
C THR A 228 -36.03 -12.55 25.63
N ILE A 229 -35.98 -12.90 24.35
CA ILE A 229 -36.44 -12.09 23.20
C ILE A 229 -37.15 -13.04 22.21
N PRO A 230 -38.28 -12.65 21.59
CA PRO A 230 -38.91 -13.45 20.55
C PRO A 230 -37.99 -13.69 19.34
N LEU A 231 -37.84 -14.96 18.96
CA LEU A 231 -37.09 -15.39 17.77
C LEU A 231 -38.03 -15.42 16.55
N TYR A 232 -37.71 -14.63 15.53
CA TYR A 232 -38.46 -14.53 14.27
C TYR A 232 -37.95 -15.58 13.28
N HIS A 233 -38.85 -16.47 12.87
CA HIS A 233 -38.56 -17.60 11.97
C HIS A 233 -39.73 -17.81 10.99
N PRO A 234 -39.77 -17.05 9.88
CA PRO A 234 -40.86 -17.11 8.91
C PRO A 234 -40.65 -18.19 7.82
N THR A 235 -39.42 -18.67 7.68
CA THR A 235 -38.91 -19.53 6.61
C THR A 235 -37.67 -20.26 7.09
N HIS A 236 -37.42 -21.45 6.56
CA HIS A 236 -36.19 -22.22 6.74
C HIS A 236 -34.92 -21.35 6.61
N GLY A 237 -33.91 -21.61 7.44
CA GLY A 237 -32.60 -20.95 7.45
C GLY A 237 -32.59 -19.49 7.94
N ARG A 238 -33.76 -18.93 8.30
CA ARG A 238 -33.89 -17.54 8.76
C ARG A 238 -34.27 -17.48 10.24
N PHE A 239 -33.32 -17.04 11.06
CA PHE A 239 -33.47 -16.89 12.51
C PHE A 239 -33.00 -15.50 12.93
N GLU A 240 -33.89 -14.70 13.53
CA GLU A 240 -33.62 -13.29 13.85
C GLU A 240 -34.26 -12.91 15.19
N PHE A 241 -33.48 -12.57 16.21
CA PHE A 241 -34.05 -12.09 17.49
C PHE A 241 -34.63 -10.69 17.33
N ARG A 242 -35.93 -10.55 17.57
CA ARG A 242 -36.67 -9.30 17.41
C ARG A 242 -37.38 -8.93 18.70
N ALA A 243 -36.97 -7.81 19.29
CA ALA A 243 -37.71 -7.13 20.34
C ALA A 243 -39.19 -6.96 19.95
N ALA A 244 -40.11 -7.17 20.89
CA ALA A 244 -41.53 -7.40 20.60
C ALA A 244 -42.19 -6.24 19.82
N GLU A 245 -41.68 -5.03 20.01
CA GLU A 245 -42.12 -3.77 19.41
C GLU A 245 -41.78 -3.68 17.91
N ARG A 246 -40.83 -4.50 17.43
CA ARG A 246 -40.42 -4.58 16.02
C ARG A 246 -41.27 -5.56 15.20
N TRP A 247 -42.19 -6.30 15.81
CA TRP A 247 -43.06 -7.24 15.12
C TRP A 247 -44.26 -6.52 14.51
N LYS A 248 -44.15 -6.16 13.22
CA LYS A 248 -45.29 -5.73 12.41
C LYS A 248 -46.33 -6.85 12.28
N ASP A 249 -47.59 -6.47 12.04
CA ASP A 249 -48.72 -7.34 11.69
C ASP A 249 -49.15 -8.42 12.71
N THR A 250 -48.60 -8.43 13.92
CA THR A 250 -49.11 -9.24 15.05
C THR A 250 -49.44 -8.39 16.28
N ARG A 251 -50.41 -8.86 17.08
CA ARG A 251 -50.76 -8.27 18.39
C ARG A 251 -49.95 -8.83 19.56
N ASN A 252 -49.24 -9.94 19.35
CA ASN A 252 -48.46 -10.61 20.39
C ASN A 252 -47.29 -11.35 19.74
N ALA A 253 -46.09 -10.74 19.81
CA ALA A 253 -44.85 -11.27 19.25
C ALA A 253 -44.47 -12.64 19.84
N TRP A 254 -44.61 -12.81 21.15
CA TRP A 254 -44.29 -14.06 21.85
C TRP A 254 -45.15 -15.22 21.35
N LYS A 255 -46.46 -14.99 21.19
CA LYS A 255 -47.39 -15.98 20.66
C LYS A 255 -47.11 -16.34 19.20
N GLU A 256 -46.77 -15.34 18.38
CA GLU A 256 -46.49 -15.55 16.96
C GLU A 256 -45.14 -16.25 16.73
N SER A 257 -44.12 -15.92 17.52
CA SER A 257 -42.88 -16.70 17.59
C SER A 257 -43.13 -18.13 18.07
N PHE A 258 -43.92 -18.34 19.13
CA PHE A 258 -44.32 -19.68 19.57
C PHE A 258 -45.03 -20.47 18.45
N ARG A 259 -45.91 -19.80 17.67
CA ARG A 259 -46.62 -20.41 16.54
C ARG A 259 -45.67 -20.95 15.46
N GLN A 260 -44.56 -20.24 15.23
CA GLN A 260 -43.51 -20.62 14.27
C GLN A 260 -42.68 -21.80 14.83
N LEU A 261 -42.18 -21.68 16.06
CA LEU A 261 -41.14 -22.57 16.61
C LEU A 261 -41.64 -23.89 17.21
N ARG A 262 -42.91 -23.99 17.63
CA ARG A 262 -43.51 -25.14 18.36
C ARG A 262 -43.35 -26.55 17.75
N HIS A 263 -42.96 -26.65 16.49
CA HIS A 263 -42.81 -27.92 15.76
C HIS A 263 -41.40 -28.53 15.89
N GLY A 264 -40.43 -27.73 16.34
CA GLY A 264 -39.07 -28.18 16.58
C GLY A 264 -38.95 -29.17 17.75
N ILE A 265 -37.80 -29.84 17.78
CA ILE A 265 -37.42 -30.84 18.77
C ILE A 265 -36.46 -30.19 19.77
N HIS A 266 -36.56 -30.55 21.05
CA HIS A 266 -35.76 -29.94 22.11
C HIS A 266 -34.73 -30.94 22.66
N VAL A 267 -33.44 -30.61 22.56
CA VAL A 267 -32.37 -31.40 23.18
C VAL A 267 -31.97 -30.76 24.50
N ARG A 268 -32.32 -31.42 25.61
CA ARG A 268 -32.23 -30.92 26.99
C ARG A 268 -31.70 -32.04 27.92
N PRO A 269 -30.42 -32.01 28.32
CA PRO A 269 -29.84 -32.99 29.25
C PRO A 269 -30.58 -33.04 30.60
N GLY A 270 -30.78 -34.24 31.14
CA GLY A 270 -31.44 -34.47 32.43
C GLY A 270 -32.91 -34.04 32.49
N LYS A 271 -33.61 -33.98 31.35
CA LYS A 271 -34.97 -33.44 31.21
C LYS A 271 -35.84 -34.22 30.20
N ALA A 272 -35.49 -35.45 29.81
CA ALA A 272 -36.29 -36.27 28.88
C ALA A 272 -37.80 -36.29 29.21
N HIS A 273 -38.14 -36.44 30.49
CA HIS A 273 -39.50 -36.66 30.98
C HIS A 273 -40.26 -35.37 31.38
N ILE A 274 -39.71 -34.17 31.11
CA ILE A 274 -40.20 -32.89 31.68
C ILE A 274 -41.68 -32.56 31.38
N TYR A 275 -42.25 -33.10 30.30
CA TYR A 275 -43.68 -32.97 29.96
C TYR A 275 -44.40 -34.31 29.84
N GLU A 276 -43.83 -35.40 30.35
CA GLU A 276 -44.53 -36.68 30.43
C GLU A 276 -45.76 -36.57 31.36
N GLY A 277 -46.84 -37.28 31.05
CA GLY A 277 -48.13 -37.16 31.74
C GLY A 277 -48.90 -35.85 31.51
N HIS A 278 -48.30 -34.82 30.90
CA HIS A 278 -48.95 -33.52 30.69
C HIS A 278 -49.77 -33.50 29.39
N SER A 279 -51.06 -33.13 29.48
CA SER A 279 -51.97 -33.13 28.33
C SER A 279 -52.02 -31.80 27.54
N GLY A 280 -51.53 -30.70 28.11
CA GLY A 280 -51.60 -29.35 27.53
C GLY A 280 -50.43 -28.96 26.60
N ARG A 281 -49.31 -29.68 26.68
CA ARG A 281 -48.07 -29.43 25.91
C ARG A 281 -47.59 -30.73 25.28
N LYS A 282 -47.19 -30.67 24.00
CA LYS A 282 -46.84 -31.88 23.21
C LYS A 282 -45.61 -31.66 22.33
N MET A 283 -44.49 -31.30 22.96
CA MET A 283 -43.21 -30.98 22.31
C MET A 283 -42.21 -32.13 22.49
N THR A 284 -41.60 -32.63 21.41
CA THR A 284 -40.64 -33.76 21.46
C THR A 284 -39.34 -33.34 22.14
N HIS A 285 -38.85 -34.16 23.08
CA HIS A 285 -37.63 -33.90 23.86
C HIS A 285 -36.67 -35.10 23.80
N PHE A 286 -35.36 -34.84 23.81
CA PHE A 286 -34.27 -35.82 23.92
C PHE A 286 -33.16 -35.30 24.83
N GLU A 287 -32.30 -36.18 25.35
CA GLU A 287 -31.13 -35.76 26.15
C GLU A 287 -29.87 -35.60 25.29
N ARG A 288 -29.69 -36.49 24.30
CA ARG A 288 -28.56 -36.49 23.36
C ARG A 288 -28.96 -35.85 22.01
N ILE A 289 -27.97 -35.30 21.31
CA ILE A 289 -28.14 -34.76 19.96
C ILE A 289 -28.38 -35.90 18.96
N ASP A 290 -27.65 -37.01 19.11
CA ASP A 290 -27.66 -38.15 18.20
C ASP A 290 -29.06 -38.77 18.07
N ASP A 291 -29.80 -38.88 19.18
CA ASP A 291 -31.15 -39.45 19.20
C ASP A 291 -32.20 -38.53 18.56
N ALA A 292 -32.03 -37.21 18.70
CA ALA A 292 -32.86 -36.23 18.00
C ALA A 292 -32.64 -36.25 16.48
N LEU A 293 -31.39 -36.46 16.03
CA LEU A 293 -31.06 -36.64 14.62
C LEU A 293 -31.67 -37.94 14.07
N ARG A 294 -31.35 -39.10 14.68
CA ARG A 294 -31.91 -40.42 14.33
C ARG A 294 -33.44 -40.39 14.19
N PHE A 295 -34.12 -39.70 15.10
CA PHE A 295 -35.58 -39.55 15.08
C PHE A 295 -36.08 -38.63 13.96
N LEU A 296 -35.36 -37.58 13.58
CA LEU A 296 -35.69 -36.75 12.40
C LEU A 296 -35.49 -37.52 11.08
N ASP A 297 -34.52 -38.43 11.03
CA ASP A 297 -34.23 -39.22 9.83
C ASP A 297 -35.24 -40.36 9.64
N ALA A 298 -35.70 -40.99 10.72
CA ALA A 298 -36.84 -41.89 10.70
C ALA A 298 -38.18 -41.17 10.38
N SER A 299 -38.27 -39.85 10.60
CA SER A 299 -39.49 -39.06 10.42
C SER A 299 -39.67 -38.51 9.00
N SER A 300 -39.88 -39.39 8.02
CA SER A 300 -40.05 -39.03 6.59
C SER A 300 -41.19 -38.05 6.27
N SER A 301 -42.11 -37.80 7.21
CA SER A 301 -43.30 -36.93 7.07
C SER A 301 -43.16 -35.54 7.70
N ARG A 302 -42.02 -35.20 8.34
CA ARG A 302 -41.82 -33.86 8.93
C ARG A 302 -41.50 -32.83 7.85
N ALA A 303 -42.39 -31.84 7.69
CA ALA A 303 -42.21 -30.73 6.75
C ALA A 303 -41.01 -29.82 7.06
N GLU A 304 -40.49 -29.85 8.30
CA GLU A 304 -39.33 -29.08 8.73
C GLU A 304 -38.52 -29.87 9.77
N LYS A 305 -37.20 -29.95 9.58
CA LYS A 305 -36.25 -30.57 10.51
C LYS A 305 -35.61 -29.50 11.39
N LEU A 306 -36.18 -29.21 12.57
CA LEU A 306 -35.70 -28.17 13.49
C LEU A 306 -35.37 -28.75 14.87
N ILE A 307 -34.18 -28.42 15.40
CA ILE A 307 -33.67 -28.78 16.72
C ILE A 307 -33.32 -27.50 17.50
N PHE A 308 -33.87 -27.36 18.70
CA PHE A 308 -33.40 -26.43 19.73
C PHE A 308 -32.44 -27.16 20.66
N LEU A 309 -31.19 -26.70 20.70
CA LEU A 309 -30.15 -27.24 21.58
C LEU A 309 -30.01 -26.31 22.78
N HIS A 310 -30.42 -26.77 23.97
CA HIS A 310 -30.58 -25.90 25.13
C HIS A 310 -29.28 -25.59 25.88
N THR A 311 -29.36 -24.70 26.88
CA THR A 311 -28.25 -24.36 27.77
C THR A 311 -27.59 -25.64 28.31
N GLY A 312 -26.31 -25.86 27.98
CA GLY A 312 -25.62 -27.12 28.29
C GLY A 312 -24.27 -27.28 27.59
N HIS A 313 -23.50 -28.26 28.05
CA HIS A 313 -22.26 -28.72 27.44
C HIS A 313 -22.45 -30.16 26.95
N TYR A 314 -22.28 -30.37 25.65
CA TYR A 314 -22.59 -31.60 24.94
C TYR A 314 -21.30 -32.24 24.42
N PHE A 315 -21.13 -33.52 24.75
CA PHE A 315 -20.10 -34.40 24.22
C PHE A 315 -20.79 -35.52 23.40
N PRO A 316 -21.23 -35.23 22.16
CA PRO A 316 -21.95 -36.17 21.32
C PRO A 316 -21.00 -37.21 20.71
N ASP A 317 -21.58 -38.16 19.96
CA ASP A 317 -20.79 -38.89 18.96
C ASP A 317 -20.46 -37.93 17.79
N PRO A 318 -19.50 -38.20 16.88
CA PRO A 318 -19.16 -37.27 15.80
C PRO A 318 -20.37 -36.94 14.91
N ILE A 319 -20.79 -35.67 14.89
CA ILE A 319 -22.03 -35.27 14.23
C ILE A 319 -21.81 -35.18 12.72
N VAL A 320 -22.51 -36.02 11.97
CA VAL A 320 -22.56 -35.98 10.50
C VAL A 320 -23.92 -35.43 10.07
N ILE A 321 -23.91 -34.41 9.20
CA ILE A 321 -25.12 -33.78 8.65
C ILE A 321 -25.12 -33.96 7.13
N ASP A 322 -26.09 -34.72 6.66
CA ASP A 322 -26.32 -35.09 5.26
C ASP A 322 -27.66 -34.52 4.72
N SER A 323 -28.35 -33.70 5.52
CA SER A 323 -29.69 -33.24 5.20
C SER A 323 -30.01 -31.88 5.81
N ALA A 324 -31.10 -31.26 5.32
CA ALA A 324 -31.57 -29.93 5.66
C ALA A 324 -32.10 -29.80 7.11
N VAL A 325 -31.30 -30.20 8.10
CA VAL A 325 -31.58 -29.96 9.52
C VAL A 325 -31.20 -28.54 9.89
N GLN A 326 -31.97 -27.94 10.79
CA GLN A 326 -31.73 -26.64 11.40
C GLN A 326 -31.44 -26.87 12.88
N ILE A 327 -30.24 -26.52 13.35
CA ILE A 327 -29.83 -26.63 14.75
C ILE A 327 -29.60 -25.22 15.30
N VAL A 328 -30.34 -24.87 16.36
CA VAL A 328 -30.36 -23.52 16.95
C VAL A 328 -30.12 -23.61 18.45
N GLY A 329 -29.12 -22.88 18.96
CA GLY A 329 -28.90 -22.78 20.40
C GLY A 329 -30.03 -22.04 21.13
N ALA A 330 -30.40 -22.51 22.32
CA ALA A 330 -31.51 -22.02 23.13
C ALA A 330 -31.09 -21.73 24.58
N SER A 331 -31.16 -20.46 25.01
CA SER A 331 -30.73 -20.07 26.36
C SER A 331 -31.35 -18.75 26.86
N LYS A 332 -31.36 -18.58 28.19
CA LYS A 332 -31.76 -17.36 28.91
C LYS A 332 -30.67 -16.28 28.93
N GLY A 333 -29.42 -16.64 28.61
CA GLY A 333 -28.29 -15.71 28.56
C GLY A 333 -28.33 -14.76 27.35
N THR A 334 -27.73 -13.58 27.50
CA THR A 334 -27.56 -12.60 26.41
C THR A 334 -26.63 -13.11 25.29
N GLU A 335 -25.59 -13.84 25.66
CA GLU A 335 -24.66 -14.51 24.74
C GLU A 335 -25.03 -15.99 24.59
N ILE A 336 -26.18 -16.27 23.96
CA ILE A 336 -26.75 -17.63 23.78
C ILE A 336 -25.70 -18.62 23.26
N ASN A 337 -24.87 -18.20 22.30
CA ASN A 337 -23.85 -19.05 21.69
C ASN A 337 -22.77 -19.54 22.67
N LYS A 338 -22.47 -18.81 23.75
CA LYS A 338 -21.52 -19.27 24.80
C LYS A 338 -22.17 -20.22 25.82
N GLN A 339 -23.50 -20.27 25.88
CA GLN A 339 -24.26 -21.11 26.83
C GLN A 339 -24.60 -22.51 26.29
N VAL A 340 -24.40 -22.72 24.99
CA VAL A 340 -24.70 -23.97 24.29
C VAL A 340 -23.44 -24.45 23.60
N VAL A 341 -22.74 -25.41 24.21
CA VAL A 341 -21.39 -25.83 23.79
C VAL A 341 -21.42 -27.26 23.28
N ILE A 342 -20.96 -27.47 22.05
CA ILE A 342 -20.74 -28.80 21.44
C ILE A 342 -19.22 -29.00 21.36
N GLU A 343 -18.70 -30.02 22.06
CA GLU A 343 -17.26 -30.28 22.16
C GLU A 343 -16.95 -31.74 21.86
N GLN A 344 -15.96 -31.98 20.99
CA GLN A 344 -15.45 -33.31 20.66
C GLN A 344 -13.93 -33.35 20.86
N LYS A 345 -13.41 -34.55 21.15
CA LYS A 345 -11.98 -34.78 21.39
C LYS A 345 -11.33 -35.73 20.38
N ASN A 346 -12.07 -36.71 19.88
CA ASN A 346 -11.50 -37.85 19.15
C ASN A 346 -11.65 -37.76 17.63
N ASP A 347 -12.57 -36.93 17.13
CA ASP A 347 -12.86 -36.74 15.71
C ASP A 347 -13.42 -35.32 15.47
N THR A 348 -13.81 -35.00 14.25
CA THR A 348 -14.41 -33.74 13.84
C THR A 348 -15.76 -33.54 14.53
N THR A 349 -15.95 -32.40 15.18
CA THR A 349 -17.15 -32.14 16.01
C THR A 349 -18.44 -32.13 15.18
N ILE A 350 -18.44 -31.44 14.04
CA ILE A 350 -19.55 -31.39 13.09
C ILE A 350 -19.01 -31.46 11.65
N SER A 351 -19.52 -32.40 10.86
CA SER A 351 -19.20 -32.58 9.44
C SER A 351 -20.45 -32.46 8.57
N PHE A 352 -20.47 -31.50 7.65
CA PHE A 352 -21.47 -31.42 6.58
C PHE A 352 -20.97 -32.16 5.34
N ILE A 353 -21.73 -33.15 4.89
CA ILE A 353 -21.39 -34.03 3.76
C ILE A 353 -22.51 -34.05 2.71
N GLU A 354 -22.15 -34.33 1.46
CA GLU A 354 -23.14 -34.52 0.39
C GLU A 354 -23.99 -35.77 0.63
N ASN A 355 -25.27 -35.69 0.28
CA ASN A 355 -26.20 -36.82 0.28
C ASN A 355 -26.60 -37.16 -1.15
N SER A 356 -26.08 -38.29 -1.64
CA SER A 356 -26.26 -38.80 -3.00
C SER A 356 -27.69 -39.16 -3.40
N ALA A 357 -28.68 -38.98 -2.51
CA ALA A 357 -30.09 -39.25 -2.75
C ALA A 357 -30.98 -37.99 -2.91
N LYS A 358 -30.43 -36.77 -3.02
CA LYS A 358 -31.22 -35.53 -3.08
C LYS A 358 -30.90 -34.57 -4.23
N ILE A 359 -31.96 -33.93 -4.74
CA ILE A 359 -31.99 -33.10 -5.96
C ILE A 359 -32.55 -31.68 -5.69
N TYR A 360 -32.94 -31.35 -4.44
CA TYR A 360 -33.71 -30.13 -4.13
C TYR A 360 -33.17 -29.26 -2.97
N SER A 361 -32.26 -28.35 -3.32
CA SER A 361 -32.31 -26.90 -3.05
C SER A 361 -32.62 -26.33 -1.65
N ILE A 362 -32.43 -27.06 -0.56
CA ILE A 362 -32.54 -26.50 0.81
C ILE A 362 -31.36 -26.97 1.67
N ASP A 363 -30.52 -26.02 2.07
CA ASP A 363 -29.32 -26.26 2.87
C ASP A 363 -29.59 -26.42 4.37
N ALA A 364 -28.67 -27.07 5.08
CA ALA A 364 -28.70 -27.14 6.54
C ALA A 364 -28.38 -25.79 7.20
N PHE A 365 -28.87 -25.58 8.42
CA PHE A 365 -28.60 -24.40 9.23
C PHE A 365 -28.00 -24.80 10.59
N LEU A 366 -26.97 -24.08 11.03
CA LEU A 366 -26.37 -24.22 12.35
C LEU A 366 -26.13 -22.84 12.95
N GLY A 367 -26.72 -22.51 14.09
CA GLY A 367 -26.58 -21.18 14.64
C GLY A 367 -26.72 -21.05 16.15
N PHE A 368 -26.17 -19.96 16.67
CA PHE A 368 -26.21 -19.58 18.09
C PHE A 368 -25.62 -20.65 19.04
N VAL A 369 -24.54 -21.33 18.64
CA VAL A 369 -23.82 -22.34 19.45
C VAL A 369 -22.31 -22.09 19.49
N THR A 370 -21.62 -22.67 20.48
CA THR A 370 -20.17 -22.84 20.49
C THR A 370 -19.82 -24.23 19.98
N ILE A 371 -18.86 -24.32 19.06
CA ILE A 371 -18.37 -25.57 18.48
C ILE A 371 -16.87 -25.66 18.78
N LYS A 372 -16.43 -26.73 19.45
CA LYS A 372 -15.02 -26.94 19.80
C LYS A 372 -14.50 -28.30 19.36
N PHE A 373 -13.25 -28.34 18.93
CA PHE A 373 -12.47 -29.57 18.79
C PHE A 373 -11.22 -29.51 19.68
N ASN A 374 -11.27 -30.22 20.81
CA ASN A 374 -10.28 -30.16 21.88
C ASN A 374 -9.74 -31.56 22.16
N PRO A 375 -8.82 -32.09 21.33
CA PRO A 375 -8.21 -33.39 21.59
C PRO A 375 -7.46 -33.37 22.91
N ASP A 376 -7.58 -34.46 23.67
CA ASP A 376 -6.79 -34.65 24.89
C ASP A 376 -5.30 -34.68 24.54
N LYS A 377 -4.50 -33.90 25.27
CA LYS A 377 -3.05 -33.84 25.05
C LYS A 377 -2.44 -35.21 25.38
N PRO A 378 -1.48 -35.71 24.58
CA PRO A 378 -0.76 -36.93 24.93
C PRO A 378 -0.08 -36.74 26.31
N PRO A 379 -0.07 -37.77 27.18
CA PRO A 379 0.45 -37.64 28.55
C PRO A 379 1.95 -37.29 28.57
N ASP A 380 2.71 -37.80 27.60
CA ASP A 380 4.10 -37.40 27.34
C ASP A 380 4.14 -36.40 26.17
N GLY A 381 4.37 -35.13 26.49
CA GLY A 381 4.24 -33.98 25.59
C GLY A 381 5.19 -33.94 24.38
N ASP A 382 6.16 -34.85 24.30
CA ASP A 382 7.13 -34.96 23.19
C ASP A 382 6.77 -36.04 22.16
N THR A 383 5.71 -36.85 22.38
CA THR A 383 5.30 -37.89 21.42
C THR A 383 4.47 -37.29 20.27
N PRO A 384 4.89 -37.43 18.99
CA PRO A 384 4.05 -37.02 17.87
C PRO A 384 2.88 -37.99 17.74
N VAL A 385 1.67 -37.51 18.04
CA VAL A 385 0.42 -38.23 17.75
C VAL A 385 0.42 -38.63 16.26
N PRO A 386 0.04 -39.87 15.89
CA PRO A 386 0.05 -40.32 14.50
C PRO A 386 -1.06 -39.67 13.67
N TYR A 387 -0.85 -38.40 13.29
CA TYR A 387 -1.74 -37.54 12.51
C TYR A 387 -1.90 -37.99 11.05
N HIS A 388 -2.46 -39.18 10.84
CA HIS A 388 -2.88 -39.66 9.52
C HIS A 388 -4.27 -39.14 9.11
N GLN A 389 -5.00 -38.53 10.02
CA GLN A 389 -6.27 -37.85 9.76
C GLN A 389 -6.24 -36.44 10.36
N GLN A 390 -6.84 -35.49 9.64
CA GLN A 390 -7.02 -34.11 10.09
C GLN A 390 -8.48 -33.96 10.52
N HIS A 391 -8.68 -33.58 11.78
CA HIS A 391 -10.01 -33.37 12.39
C HIS A 391 -10.17 -31.88 12.73
N TYR A 392 -11.42 -31.42 12.83
CA TYR A 392 -11.76 -29.99 12.89
C TYR A 392 -12.92 -29.74 13.85
N ALA A 393 -13.12 -28.49 14.29
CA ALA A 393 -14.38 -28.15 14.98
C ALA A 393 -15.55 -28.15 13.99
N LEU A 394 -15.31 -27.73 12.74
CA LEU A 394 -16.31 -27.69 11.69
C LEU A 394 -15.70 -28.09 10.34
N GLN A 395 -16.27 -29.11 9.69
CA GLN A 395 -15.91 -29.53 8.33
C GLN A 395 -17.11 -29.35 7.39
N ILE A 396 -16.84 -28.79 6.20
CA ILE A 396 -17.78 -28.74 5.07
C ILE A 396 -17.05 -29.35 3.85
N THR A 397 -17.73 -30.26 3.14
CA THR A 397 -17.14 -31.02 2.05
C THR A 397 -18.17 -31.36 0.97
N ASP A 398 -17.69 -31.59 -0.25
CA ASP A 398 -18.48 -32.05 -1.41
C ASP A 398 -19.61 -31.06 -1.76
N GLU A 399 -20.69 -31.43 -2.47
CA GLU A 399 -21.71 -30.47 -2.93
C GLU A 399 -22.66 -29.96 -1.81
N THR A 400 -22.12 -29.25 -0.81
CA THR A 400 -22.86 -28.70 0.34
C THR A 400 -22.69 -27.20 0.53
N ALA A 401 -23.78 -26.47 0.81
CA ALA A 401 -23.78 -25.03 1.08
C ALA A 401 -24.46 -24.62 2.42
N PRO A 402 -24.12 -25.27 3.56
CA PRO A 402 -24.76 -25.00 4.85
C PRO A 402 -24.59 -23.55 5.31
N THR A 403 -25.60 -23.03 6.01
CA THR A 403 -25.54 -21.71 6.65
C THR A 403 -25.11 -21.85 8.11
N ILE A 404 -24.02 -21.18 8.50
CA ILE A 404 -23.51 -21.12 9.87
C ILE A 404 -23.58 -19.67 10.37
N ASP A 405 -24.36 -19.42 11.43
CA ASP A 405 -24.76 -18.05 11.85
C ASP A 405 -24.57 -17.82 13.36
N ARG A 406 -23.77 -16.81 13.73
CA ARG A 406 -23.52 -16.41 15.14
C ARG A 406 -22.89 -17.51 16.00
N CYS A 407 -22.19 -18.46 15.39
CA CYS A 407 -21.46 -19.49 16.11
C CYS A 407 -20.11 -18.97 16.62
N HIS A 408 -19.69 -19.44 17.79
CA HIS A 408 -18.31 -19.34 18.25
C HIS A 408 -17.60 -20.65 17.92
N ILE A 409 -16.40 -20.60 17.35
CA ILE A 409 -15.69 -21.79 16.87
C ILE A 409 -14.23 -21.70 17.31
N ASN A 410 -13.73 -22.73 17.99
CA ASN A 410 -12.30 -22.82 18.33
C ASN A 410 -11.79 -24.27 18.31
N SER A 411 -10.46 -24.44 18.36
CA SER A 411 -9.81 -25.75 18.33
C SER A 411 -8.46 -25.69 19.01
N THR A 412 -8.24 -26.52 20.04
CA THR A 412 -6.91 -26.67 20.67
C THR A 412 -6.04 -27.73 19.97
N CYS A 413 -6.47 -28.26 18.82
CA CYS A 413 -5.66 -29.18 18.04
C CYS A 413 -4.46 -28.46 17.40
N SER A 414 -3.27 -29.05 17.49
CA SER A 414 -2.04 -28.52 16.90
C SER A 414 -1.89 -28.86 15.40
N VAL A 415 -2.84 -29.56 14.80
CA VAL A 415 -2.89 -29.94 13.36
C VAL A 415 -4.30 -29.73 12.81
N GLY A 416 -4.41 -29.32 11.54
CA GLY A 416 -5.69 -29.03 10.88
C GLY A 416 -6.11 -27.57 11.06
N ALA A 417 -7.40 -27.32 11.31
CA ALA A 417 -7.97 -26.00 11.48
C ALA A 417 -9.20 -26.04 12.40
N ALA A 418 -9.72 -24.88 12.82
CA ALA A 418 -11.05 -24.84 13.45
C ALA A 418 -12.17 -25.05 12.41
N VAL A 419 -12.12 -24.33 11.29
CA VAL A 419 -13.04 -24.51 10.15
C VAL A 419 -12.29 -25.02 8.93
N CYS A 420 -12.78 -26.08 8.30
CA CYS A 420 -12.26 -26.61 7.04
C CYS A 420 -13.36 -26.71 5.99
N VAL A 421 -13.09 -26.17 4.79
CA VAL A 421 -13.95 -26.25 3.61
C VAL A 421 -13.12 -26.86 2.48
N LYS A 422 -13.51 -28.03 1.98
CA LYS A 422 -12.72 -28.81 1.02
C LYS A 422 -13.56 -29.34 -0.14
N ARG A 423 -12.88 -29.60 -1.26
CA ARG A 423 -13.40 -30.12 -2.53
C ARG A 423 -14.29 -29.13 -3.29
N THR A 424 -14.39 -29.37 -4.59
CA THR A 424 -15.31 -28.64 -5.48
C THR A 424 -16.75 -28.91 -5.03
N GLY A 425 -17.63 -27.91 -5.14
CA GLY A 425 -19.01 -27.98 -4.65
C GLY A 425 -19.20 -27.28 -3.30
N ALA A 426 -18.25 -27.42 -2.38
CA ALA A 426 -18.40 -26.93 -1.01
C ALA A 426 -18.46 -25.39 -0.96
N ASN A 427 -19.61 -24.83 -0.55
CA ASN A 427 -19.90 -23.40 -0.64
C ASN A 427 -20.71 -22.87 0.57
N PRO A 428 -20.24 -23.05 1.81
CA PRO A 428 -20.97 -22.66 3.02
C PRO A 428 -21.18 -21.14 3.13
N ILE A 429 -22.26 -20.71 3.79
CA ILE A 429 -22.50 -19.31 4.17
C ILE A 429 -22.22 -19.16 5.67
N VAL A 430 -21.03 -18.70 6.02
CA VAL A 430 -20.62 -18.41 7.40
C VAL A 430 -20.80 -16.92 7.68
N ARG A 431 -21.65 -16.54 8.63
CA ARG A 431 -21.87 -15.12 8.96
C ARG A 431 -21.94 -14.82 10.45
N HIS A 432 -21.46 -13.64 10.83
CA HIS A 432 -21.47 -13.15 12.22
C HIS A 432 -20.78 -14.10 13.23
N CYS A 433 -19.90 -14.99 12.75
CA CYS A 433 -19.25 -16.01 13.56
C CYS A 433 -17.91 -15.51 14.14
N THR A 434 -17.49 -16.12 15.24
CA THR A 434 -16.25 -15.80 15.97
C THR A 434 -15.32 -17.01 15.98
N ILE A 435 -14.32 -17.02 15.10
CA ILE A 435 -13.34 -18.10 14.90
C ILE A 435 -12.01 -17.69 15.55
N THR A 436 -11.85 -17.98 16.83
CA THR A 436 -10.74 -17.41 17.63
C THR A 436 -10.03 -18.41 18.53
N ASP A 437 -8.83 -18.03 18.97
CA ASP A 437 -8.06 -18.75 20.00
C ASP A 437 -7.69 -20.20 19.61
N CYS A 438 -7.46 -20.44 18.31
CA CYS A 438 -7.13 -21.77 17.78
C CYS A 438 -5.61 -22.03 17.82
N GLU A 439 -5.19 -23.24 18.19
CA GLU A 439 -3.76 -23.62 18.25
C GLU A 439 -3.12 -23.98 16.88
N ASN A 440 -3.91 -23.93 15.80
CA ASN A 440 -3.44 -23.99 14.42
C ASN A 440 -4.12 -22.87 13.59
N VAL A 441 -4.65 -23.20 12.41
CA VAL A 441 -5.30 -22.27 11.46
C VAL A 441 -6.76 -22.01 11.86
N GLY A 442 -7.22 -20.76 11.68
CA GLY A 442 -8.63 -20.40 11.92
C GLY A 442 -9.55 -21.05 10.88
N ILE A 443 -9.40 -20.65 9.62
CA ILE A 443 -10.22 -21.14 8.50
C ILE A 443 -9.31 -21.62 7.35
N TYR A 444 -9.47 -22.88 6.94
CA TYR A 444 -8.75 -23.50 5.82
C TYR A 444 -9.72 -23.83 4.68
N ILE A 445 -9.44 -23.33 3.47
CA ILE A 445 -10.25 -23.56 2.26
C ILE A 445 -9.34 -24.17 1.17
N THR A 446 -9.72 -25.33 0.63
CA THR A 446 -8.84 -26.11 -0.28
C THR A 446 -9.59 -26.89 -1.37
N GLU A 447 -8.85 -27.45 -2.32
CA GLU A 447 -9.34 -28.40 -3.35
C GLU A 447 -10.49 -27.86 -4.23
N GLY A 448 -10.40 -26.59 -4.63
CA GLY A 448 -11.42 -25.93 -5.47
C GLY A 448 -12.67 -25.46 -4.72
N ALA A 449 -12.71 -25.59 -3.39
CA ALA A 449 -13.82 -25.13 -2.57
C ALA A 449 -14.06 -23.61 -2.65
N LEU A 450 -15.31 -23.22 -2.37
CA LEU A 450 -15.80 -21.84 -2.34
C LEU A 450 -16.11 -21.44 -0.88
N GLY A 451 -17.28 -20.84 -0.65
CA GLY A 451 -17.72 -20.37 0.67
C GLY A 451 -17.80 -18.85 0.75
N ARG A 452 -18.77 -18.37 1.52
CA ARG A 452 -19.02 -16.95 1.79
C ARG A 452 -18.87 -16.69 3.28
N PHE A 453 -17.96 -15.80 3.64
CA PHE A 453 -17.68 -15.39 5.01
C PHE A 453 -18.05 -13.91 5.14
N GLU A 454 -19.10 -13.59 5.91
CA GLU A 454 -19.61 -12.21 6.05
C GLU A 454 -19.71 -11.75 7.50
N ASP A 455 -19.16 -10.57 7.82
CA ASP A 455 -19.17 -9.99 9.17
C ASP A 455 -18.58 -10.91 10.27
N CYS A 456 -17.58 -11.72 9.93
CA CYS A 456 -16.95 -12.68 10.85
C CYS A 456 -15.70 -12.10 11.54
N GLU A 457 -15.52 -12.48 12.80
CA GLU A 457 -14.35 -12.22 13.65
C GLU A 457 -13.40 -13.42 13.58
N ILE A 458 -12.13 -13.20 13.19
CA ILE A 458 -11.13 -14.24 12.97
C ILE A 458 -9.81 -13.81 13.63
N ALA A 459 -9.59 -14.24 14.88
CA ALA A 459 -8.59 -13.59 15.73
C ALA A 459 -7.82 -14.51 16.69
N ARG A 460 -6.60 -14.10 17.07
CA ARG A 460 -5.74 -14.77 18.07
C ARG A 460 -5.35 -16.23 17.73
N ASN A 461 -5.52 -16.63 16.48
CA ASN A 461 -5.13 -17.96 15.97
C ASN A 461 -3.59 -18.09 15.90
N ASN A 462 -3.10 -19.31 16.08
CA ASN A 462 -1.67 -19.58 16.30
C ASN A 462 -0.86 -19.68 15.00
N LEU A 463 -1.48 -20.16 13.93
CA LEU A 463 -1.00 -20.03 12.54
C LEU A 463 -1.94 -19.09 11.78
N ALA A 464 -2.08 -19.26 10.46
CA ALA A 464 -2.84 -18.35 9.60
C ALA A 464 -4.30 -18.16 10.06
N GLY A 465 -4.79 -16.91 10.05
CA GLY A 465 -6.20 -16.61 10.32
C GLY A 465 -7.12 -17.23 9.26
N VAL A 466 -6.79 -17.01 7.99
CA VAL A 466 -7.40 -17.63 6.80
C VAL A 466 -6.31 -18.22 5.92
N TRP A 467 -6.48 -19.46 5.46
CA TRP A 467 -5.60 -20.11 4.49
C TRP A 467 -6.39 -20.61 3.28
N VAL A 468 -6.12 -20.04 2.11
CA VAL A 468 -6.72 -20.44 0.81
C VAL A 468 -5.69 -21.22 -0.01
N LYS A 469 -6.02 -22.44 -0.43
CA LYS A 469 -5.10 -23.38 -1.07
C LYS A 469 -5.73 -24.11 -2.28
N ASN A 470 -4.93 -24.69 -3.18
CA ASN A 470 -5.33 -25.67 -4.19
C ASN A 470 -6.54 -25.20 -5.03
N HIS A 471 -6.38 -24.08 -5.74
CA HIS A 471 -7.41 -23.47 -6.59
C HIS A 471 -8.72 -23.03 -5.89
N ALA A 472 -8.83 -23.12 -4.57
CA ALA A 472 -10.00 -22.62 -3.84
C ALA A 472 -10.23 -21.12 -4.05
N ASN A 473 -11.50 -20.70 -4.05
CA ASN A 473 -11.92 -19.33 -4.33
C ASN A 473 -13.06 -18.82 -3.42
N PRO A 474 -12.84 -18.73 -2.09
CA PRO A 474 -13.82 -18.23 -1.14
C PRO A 474 -14.00 -16.70 -1.22
N MET A 475 -15.15 -16.20 -0.79
CA MET A 475 -15.40 -14.77 -0.62
C MET A 475 -15.42 -14.39 0.87
N PHE A 476 -14.64 -13.38 1.25
CA PHE A 476 -14.64 -12.74 2.56
C PHE A 476 -15.14 -11.30 2.43
N ARG A 477 -16.04 -10.88 3.33
CA ARG A 477 -16.71 -9.59 3.23
C ARG A 477 -17.00 -8.96 4.58
N ARG A 478 -16.47 -7.76 4.83
CA ARG A 478 -16.57 -7.06 6.14
C ARG A 478 -16.03 -7.88 7.32
N CYS A 479 -15.14 -8.86 7.06
CA CYS A 479 -14.54 -9.69 8.11
C CYS A 479 -13.37 -8.98 8.78
N HIS A 480 -13.15 -9.30 10.05
CA HIS A 480 -12.08 -8.76 10.88
C HIS A 480 -11.06 -9.87 11.15
N ILE A 481 -9.80 -9.70 10.72
CA ILE A 481 -8.77 -10.76 10.71
C ILE A 481 -7.52 -10.26 11.44
N HIS A 482 -7.43 -10.52 12.75
CA HIS A 482 -6.47 -9.76 13.59
C HIS A 482 -5.81 -10.52 14.74
N SER A 483 -4.70 -9.95 15.24
CA SER A 483 -3.98 -10.43 16.42
C SER A 483 -3.52 -11.90 16.35
N GLY A 484 -3.40 -12.47 15.15
CA GLY A 484 -2.83 -13.81 14.93
C GLY A 484 -1.33 -13.85 15.21
N LYS A 485 -0.83 -15.00 15.66
CA LYS A 485 0.60 -15.22 15.93
C LYS A 485 1.44 -15.49 14.67
N ASP A 486 0.80 -15.48 13.50
CA ASP A 486 1.39 -15.70 12.16
C ASP A 486 0.79 -14.69 11.14
N VAL A 487 0.61 -15.09 9.87
CA VAL A 487 -0.04 -14.33 8.79
C VAL A 487 -1.57 -14.17 9.02
N GLY A 488 -2.15 -13.02 8.63
CA GLY A 488 -3.60 -12.82 8.64
C GLY A 488 -4.33 -13.67 7.58
N VAL A 489 -4.03 -13.43 6.30
CA VAL A 489 -4.58 -14.17 5.15
C VAL A 489 -3.43 -14.76 4.32
N PHE A 490 -3.33 -16.09 4.25
CA PHE A 490 -2.34 -16.79 3.43
C PHE A 490 -3.00 -17.42 2.19
N THR A 491 -2.50 -17.11 1.00
CA THR A 491 -2.99 -17.66 -0.27
C THR A 491 -1.86 -18.39 -1.00
N PHE A 492 -2.09 -19.66 -1.34
CA PHE A 492 -1.04 -20.62 -1.66
C PHE A 492 -1.47 -21.62 -2.74
N GLU A 493 -0.51 -22.16 -3.51
CA GLU A 493 -0.71 -23.23 -4.52
C GLU A 493 -1.96 -22.98 -5.39
N TYR A 494 -1.89 -21.93 -6.22
CA TYR A 494 -2.96 -21.44 -7.09
C TYR A 494 -4.26 -21.01 -6.39
N GLY A 495 -4.29 -20.90 -5.06
CA GLY A 495 -5.41 -20.32 -4.31
C GLY A 495 -5.79 -18.93 -4.82
N GLN A 496 -7.09 -18.67 -4.95
CA GLN A 496 -7.66 -17.39 -5.37
C GLN A 496 -8.25 -16.68 -4.14
N GLY A 497 -9.53 -16.31 -4.17
CA GLY A 497 -10.25 -15.68 -3.08
C GLY A 497 -10.56 -14.20 -3.33
N TYR A 498 -11.73 -13.74 -2.91
CA TYR A 498 -12.19 -12.37 -3.05
C TYR A 498 -12.45 -11.74 -1.68
N PHE A 499 -11.72 -10.68 -1.34
CA PHE A 499 -11.78 -9.99 -0.04
C PHE A 499 -12.32 -8.57 -0.26
N GLU A 500 -13.54 -8.27 0.22
CA GLU A 500 -14.15 -6.93 0.15
C GLU A 500 -14.30 -6.31 1.54
N LYS A 501 -13.73 -5.11 1.76
CA LYS A 501 -13.93 -4.32 3.00
C LYS A 501 -13.56 -5.05 4.29
N CYS A 502 -12.62 -5.99 4.24
CA CYS A 502 -12.10 -6.65 5.42
C CYS A 502 -11.09 -5.75 6.15
N ASN A 503 -11.02 -5.86 7.47
CA ASN A 503 -9.98 -5.21 8.28
C ASN A 503 -8.98 -6.25 8.76
N ILE A 504 -7.71 -6.10 8.40
CA ILE A 504 -6.66 -7.11 8.59
C ILE A 504 -5.48 -6.47 9.33
N HIS A 505 -5.31 -6.79 10.63
CA HIS A 505 -4.36 -6.03 11.45
C HIS A 505 -3.70 -6.73 12.64
N SER A 506 -2.62 -6.15 13.15
CA SER A 506 -1.94 -6.62 14.39
C SER A 506 -1.50 -8.08 14.38
N ASN A 507 -1.44 -8.69 13.20
CA ASN A 507 -0.91 -10.03 12.97
C ASN A 507 0.62 -9.99 13.04
N ARG A 508 1.23 -11.07 13.56
CA ARG A 508 2.66 -11.12 13.86
C ARG A 508 3.55 -11.18 12.61
N ILE A 509 3.09 -11.84 11.55
CA ILE A 509 3.82 -11.85 10.27
C ILE A 509 3.18 -10.80 9.35
N SER A 510 2.64 -11.17 8.20
CA SER A 510 2.05 -10.24 7.24
C SER A 510 0.54 -10.13 7.42
N GLY A 511 -0.05 -9.04 6.94
CA GLY A 511 -1.50 -8.96 6.82
C GLY A 511 -2.01 -9.95 5.79
N ILE A 512 -1.40 -9.95 4.60
CA ILE A 512 -1.70 -10.87 3.50
C ILE A 512 -0.40 -11.45 2.93
N GLU A 513 -0.33 -12.76 2.74
CA GLU A 513 0.73 -13.42 1.98
C GLU A 513 0.19 -14.14 0.73
N VAL A 514 0.89 -13.99 -0.39
CA VAL A 514 0.55 -14.58 -1.69
C VAL A 514 1.75 -15.33 -2.24
N LYS A 515 1.59 -16.64 -2.45
CA LYS A 515 2.70 -17.57 -2.73
C LYS A 515 2.31 -18.66 -3.73
N ASN A 516 3.28 -19.22 -4.47
CA ASN A 516 3.10 -20.36 -5.38
C ASN A 516 1.93 -20.18 -6.36
N HIS A 517 2.05 -19.16 -7.23
CA HIS A 517 1.07 -18.83 -8.26
C HIS A 517 -0.36 -18.48 -7.77
N ALA A 518 -0.57 -18.30 -6.46
CA ALA A 518 -1.81 -17.77 -5.91
C ALA A 518 -2.11 -16.34 -6.41
N ASN A 519 -3.39 -16.01 -6.49
CA ASN A 519 -3.89 -14.78 -7.11
C ASN A 519 -5.21 -14.29 -6.44
N PRO A 520 -5.18 -13.88 -5.16
CA PRO A 520 -6.36 -13.30 -4.51
C PRO A 520 -6.71 -11.92 -5.08
N THR A 521 -7.98 -11.55 -5.01
CA THR A 521 -8.47 -10.21 -5.32
C THR A 521 -8.88 -9.52 -4.02
N VAL A 522 -8.26 -8.38 -3.70
CA VAL A 522 -8.39 -7.68 -2.42
C VAL A 522 -8.81 -6.24 -2.70
N VAL A 523 -10.01 -5.87 -2.24
CA VAL A 523 -10.73 -4.67 -2.66
C VAL A 523 -11.28 -3.90 -1.47
N ARG A 524 -10.86 -2.63 -1.31
CA ARG A 524 -11.33 -1.72 -0.25
C ARG A 524 -11.10 -2.23 1.18
N CYS A 525 -10.14 -3.14 1.35
CA CYS A 525 -9.72 -3.62 2.66
C CYS A 525 -8.77 -2.64 3.34
N GLU A 526 -8.66 -2.72 4.65
CA GLU A 526 -7.61 -2.07 5.42
C GLU A 526 -6.59 -3.12 5.89
N VAL A 527 -5.29 -2.84 5.71
CA VAL A 527 -4.19 -3.75 6.04
C VAL A 527 -3.14 -2.99 6.85
N HIS A 528 -3.25 -3.05 8.18
CA HIS A 528 -2.57 -2.09 9.04
C HIS A 528 -1.96 -2.66 10.33
N HIS A 529 -1.01 -1.93 10.93
CA HIS A 529 -0.43 -2.26 12.24
C HIS A 529 0.13 -3.70 12.38
N GLY A 530 0.52 -4.34 11.27
CA GLY A 530 1.20 -5.65 11.27
C GLY A 530 2.66 -5.53 11.71
N GLN A 531 3.19 -6.58 12.36
CA GLN A 531 4.57 -6.57 12.87
C GLN A 531 5.64 -6.85 11.80
N THR A 532 5.25 -7.14 10.56
CA THR A 532 6.17 -7.18 9.39
C THR A 532 5.62 -6.33 8.24
N GLY A 533 5.64 -6.83 6.99
CA GLY A 533 5.07 -6.14 5.82
C GLY A 533 3.56 -6.28 5.75
N GLY A 534 2.85 -5.26 5.24
CA GLY A 534 1.39 -5.31 5.13
C GLY A 534 0.92 -6.43 4.19
N ILE A 535 1.48 -6.45 2.97
CA ILE A 535 1.20 -7.46 1.93
C ILE A 535 2.53 -8.02 1.41
N TYR A 536 2.66 -9.35 1.33
CA TYR A 536 3.87 -10.02 0.85
C TYR A 536 3.56 -10.96 -0.32
N VAL A 537 4.11 -10.67 -1.51
CA VAL A 537 3.93 -11.46 -2.73
C VAL A 537 5.26 -12.08 -3.14
N HIS A 538 5.34 -13.41 -3.13
CA HIS A 538 6.57 -14.15 -3.43
C HIS A 538 6.34 -15.51 -4.13
N GLU A 539 7.43 -16.18 -4.52
CA GLU A 539 7.46 -17.45 -5.27
C GLU A 539 6.43 -17.48 -6.42
N LYS A 540 6.58 -16.53 -7.37
CA LYS A 540 5.70 -16.31 -8.53
C LYS A 540 4.22 -16.04 -8.18
N GLY A 541 3.96 -15.51 -6.99
CA GLY A 541 2.65 -15.01 -6.59
C GLY A 541 2.18 -13.86 -7.47
N LYS A 542 0.87 -13.66 -7.50
CA LYS A 542 0.20 -12.56 -8.21
C LYS A 542 -0.66 -11.77 -7.22
N GLY A 543 -1.94 -11.60 -7.53
CA GLY A 543 -2.88 -10.85 -6.69
C GLY A 543 -3.28 -9.52 -7.32
N GLN A 544 -4.51 -9.10 -7.01
CA GLN A 544 -5.13 -7.87 -7.50
C GLN A 544 -5.52 -7.00 -6.30
N PHE A 545 -4.65 -6.06 -5.94
CA PHE A 545 -4.80 -5.18 -4.78
C PHE A 545 -5.34 -3.83 -5.24
N MET A 546 -6.63 -3.58 -5.03
CA MET A 546 -7.34 -2.44 -5.57
C MET A 546 -8.08 -1.62 -4.50
N GLU A 547 -7.97 -0.30 -4.53
CA GLU A 547 -8.77 0.60 -3.67
C GLU A 547 -8.57 0.38 -2.14
N ASN A 548 -7.48 -0.27 -1.71
CA ASN A 548 -7.19 -0.59 -0.31
C ASN A 548 -6.43 0.52 0.42
N ARG A 549 -6.41 0.45 1.77
CA ARG A 549 -5.64 1.34 2.65
C ARG A 549 -4.62 0.54 3.46
N ILE A 550 -3.34 0.81 3.26
CA ILE A 550 -2.23 -0.02 3.76
C ILE A 550 -1.28 0.87 4.57
N TYR A 551 -1.28 0.74 5.91
CA TYR A 551 -0.63 1.75 6.76
C TYR A 551 -0.13 1.26 8.12
N ALA A 552 0.77 2.03 8.74
CA ALA A 552 1.32 1.77 10.09
C ALA A 552 1.93 0.37 10.31
N ASN A 553 2.31 -0.32 9.24
CA ASN A 553 3.00 -1.61 9.30
C ASN A 553 4.48 -1.41 9.65
N ALA A 554 5.08 -2.36 10.37
CA ALA A 554 6.45 -2.25 10.89
C ALA A 554 7.54 -2.44 9.82
N PHE A 555 7.24 -3.14 8.72
CA PHE A 555 8.05 -3.10 7.50
C PHE A 555 7.30 -2.36 6.38
N ALA A 556 7.53 -2.71 5.11
CA ALA A 556 6.93 -1.96 4.00
C ALA A 556 5.42 -2.23 3.89
N GLY A 557 4.70 -1.32 3.24
CA GLY A 557 3.29 -1.54 2.91
C GLY A 557 3.10 -2.79 2.05
N ILE A 558 3.89 -2.92 0.99
CA ILE A 558 3.88 -4.08 0.09
C ILE A 558 5.32 -4.56 -0.23
N TRP A 559 5.54 -5.86 -0.15
CA TRP A 559 6.75 -6.56 -0.60
C TRP A 559 6.45 -7.42 -1.83
N ILE A 560 7.30 -7.33 -2.87
CA ILE A 560 7.22 -8.14 -4.09
C ILE A 560 8.59 -8.78 -4.35
N THR A 561 8.64 -10.10 -4.47
CA THR A 561 9.91 -10.80 -4.72
C THR A 561 9.78 -12.12 -5.46
N SER A 562 10.91 -12.77 -5.78
CA SER A 562 10.99 -14.11 -6.35
C SER A 562 10.11 -14.29 -7.59
N HIS A 563 10.33 -13.42 -8.59
CA HIS A 563 9.64 -13.43 -9.90
C HIS A 563 8.10 -13.26 -9.79
N SER A 564 7.61 -12.58 -8.75
CA SER A 564 6.18 -12.29 -8.57
C SER A 564 5.71 -11.08 -9.36
N ASP A 565 4.43 -11.08 -9.73
CA ASP A 565 3.84 -10.15 -10.71
C ASP A 565 2.41 -9.72 -10.30
N PRO A 566 2.24 -8.96 -9.19
CA PRO A 566 0.94 -8.49 -8.72
C PRO A 566 0.47 -7.21 -9.43
N THR A 567 -0.83 -6.89 -9.33
CA THR A 567 -1.36 -5.58 -9.71
C THR A 567 -1.76 -4.81 -8.45
N ILE A 568 -1.23 -3.60 -8.31
CA ILE A 568 -1.39 -2.71 -7.16
C ILE A 568 -1.93 -1.40 -7.70
N ARG A 569 -3.25 -1.17 -7.59
CA ARG A 569 -3.94 -0.10 -8.29
C ARG A 569 -4.89 0.73 -7.41
N LYS A 570 -4.80 2.06 -7.45
CA LYS A 570 -5.65 2.99 -6.67
C LYS A 570 -5.62 2.80 -5.13
N ASN A 571 -4.53 2.30 -4.55
CA ASN A 571 -4.41 2.11 -3.09
C ASN A 571 -3.84 3.37 -2.40
N GLU A 572 -4.15 3.55 -1.11
CA GLU A 572 -3.42 4.44 -0.20
C GLU A 572 -2.35 3.62 0.54
N ILE A 573 -1.08 4.05 0.49
CA ILE A 573 0.05 3.32 1.12
C ILE A 573 0.89 4.30 1.94
N PHE A 574 0.69 4.35 3.26
CA PHE A 574 1.17 5.47 4.07
C PHE A 574 1.64 5.14 5.50
N SER A 575 2.51 5.99 6.04
CA SER A 575 3.01 5.91 7.42
C SER A 575 3.58 4.54 7.83
N GLY A 576 4.12 3.77 6.88
CA GLY A 576 4.89 2.56 7.16
C GLY A 576 6.28 2.88 7.69
N GLN A 577 6.82 2.01 8.56
CA GLN A 577 8.16 2.18 9.15
C GLN A 577 9.30 1.80 8.19
N GLN A 578 8.99 1.30 6.99
CA GLN A 578 9.93 1.19 5.87
C GLN A 578 9.38 1.92 4.63
N GLY A 579 9.49 1.34 3.43
CA GLY A 579 9.00 1.94 2.19
C GLY A 579 7.51 1.68 1.94
N GLY A 580 6.93 2.34 0.94
CA GLY A 580 5.55 2.06 0.52
C GLY A 580 5.47 0.71 -0.20
N VAL A 581 6.18 0.58 -1.32
CA VAL A 581 6.30 -0.68 -2.10
C VAL A 581 7.78 -1.03 -2.29
N TYR A 582 8.16 -2.27 -2.04
CA TYR A 582 9.55 -2.75 -2.17
C TYR A 582 9.60 -3.99 -3.09
N ILE A 583 10.31 -3.87 -4.20
CA ILE A 583 10.45 -4.88 -5.25
C ILE A 583 11.91 -5.34 -5.32
N PHE A 584 12.15 -6.64 -5.13
CA PHE A 584 13.48 -7.26 -5.19
C PHE A 584 13.43 -8.66 -5.82
N GLY A 585 14.57 -9.32 -6.05
CA GLY A 585 14.62 -10.71 -6.52
C GLY A 585 13.91 -10.98 -7.85
N ASP A 586 14.23 -10.15 -8.86
CA ASP A 586 13.59 -10.14 -10.19
C ASP A 586 12.05 -9.96 -10.14
N GLY A 587 11.56 -9.24 -9.12
CA GLY A 587 10.15 -8.90 -8.97
C GLY A 587 9.63 -7.97 -10.07
N ARG A 588 8.33 -8.05 -10.34
CA ARG A 588 7.64 -7.28 -11.38
C ARG A 588 6.35 -6.66 -10.80
N GLY A 589 5.26 -6.67 -11.55
CA GLY A 589 3.98 -6.09 -11.18
C GLY A 589 3.71 -4.71 -11.79
N LEU A 590 2.43 -4.34 -11.76
CA LEU A 590 1.91 -3.04 -12.17
C LEU A 590 1.53 -2.24 -10.91
N ILE A 591 2.23 -1.13 -10.67
CA ILE A 591 1.95 -0.16 -9.60
C ILE A 591 1.33 1.06 -10.26
N GLU A 592 0.00 1.15 -10.25
CA GLU A 592 -0.76 2.15 -11.02
C GLU A 592 -1.69 3.04 -10.16
N ALA A 593 -1.60 4.37 -10.35
CA ALA A 593 -2.54 5.34 -9.78
C ALA A 593 -2.73 5.27 -8.25
N ASN A 594 -1.72 4.81 -7.51
CA ASN A 594 -1.72 4.75 -6.04
C ASN A 594 -1.30 6.11 -5.44
N ASN A 595 -1.68 6.34 -4.19
CA ASN A 595 -1.20 7.47 -3.39
C ASN A 595 -0.28 6.96 -2.27
N ILE A 596 1.00 7.29 -2.33
CA ILE A 596 2.06 6.71 -1.49
C ILE A 596 2.76 7.84 -0.73
N TYR A 597 2.58 7.93 0.59
CA TYR A 597 3.02 9.11 1.34
C TYR A 597 3.41 8.89 2.80
N GLY A 598 4.24 9.79 3.35
CA GLY A 598 4.60 9.79 4.79
C GLY A 598 5.35 8.56 5.30
N ASN A 599 5.85 7.71 4.40
CA ASN A 599 6.62 6.51 4.73
C ASN A 599 8.06 6.86 5.17
N MET A 600 8.64 6.02 6.03
CA MET A 600 9.97 6.26 6.64
C MET A 600 11.13 6.07 5.65
N LEU A 601 11.05 5.05 4.78
CA LEU A 601 11.98 4.84 3.67
C LEU A 601 11.31 5.22 2.34
N ALA A 602 11.96 4.95 1.20
CA ALA A 602 11.46 5.45 -0.09
C ALA A 602 10.06 4.93 -0.43
N GLY A 603 9.24 5.78 -1.05
CA GLY A 603 7.86 5.45 -1.42
C GLY A 603 7.79 4.20 -2.30
N ILE A 604 8.68 4.10 -3.29
CA ILE A 604 8.92 2.87 -4.06
C ILE A 604 10.41 2.55 -4.07
N GLN A 605 10.77 1.28 -3.82
CA GLN A 605 12.13 0.76 -3.89
C GLN A 605 12.19 -0.39 -4.91
N ILE A 606 13.07 -0.30 -5.90
CA ILE A 606 13.26 -1.29 -6.98
C ILE A 606 14.72 -1.75 -6.94
N ARG A 607 14.96 -3.06 -6.75
CA ARG A 607 16.33 -3.58 -6.69
C ARG A 607 16.52 -5.01 -7.18
N THR A 608 17.78 -5.45 -7.22
CA THR A 608 18.19 -6.84 -7.48
C THR A 608 17.54 -7.38 -8.77
N GLY A 609 17.80 -6.72 -9.90
CA GLY A 609 17.31 -7.11 -11.22
C GLY A 609 15.83 -6.82 -11.53
N SER A 610 15.03 -6.41 -10.53
CA SER A 610 13.58 -6.19 -10.65
C SER A 610 13.19 -5.17 -11.71
N ASP A 611 12.05 -5.42 -12.36
CA ASP A 611 11.61 -4.74 -13.59
C ASP A 611 10.08 -4.49 -13.59
N PRO A 612 9.55 -3.63 -12.68
CA PRO A 612 8.12 -3.34 -12.58
C PRO A 612 7.66 -2.20 -13.50
N ILE A 613 6.34 -2.08 -13.70
CA ILE A 613 5.73 -0.89 -14.33
C ILE A 613 5.15 -0.01 -13.21
N VAL A 614 5.61 1.23 -13.11
CA VAL A 614 5.23 2.22 -12.09
C VAL A 614 4.64 3.43 -12.80
N ARG A 615 3.33 3.65 -12.72
CA ARG A 615 2.70 4.76 -13.44
C ARG A 615 1.51 5.45 -12.78
N LEU A 616 1.32 6.72 -13.13
CA LEU A 616 0.20 7.56 -12.67
C LEU A 616 0.12 7.71 -11.13
N ASN A 617 1.14 7.28 -10.38
CA ASN A 617 1.14 7.33 -8.91
C ASN A 617 1.48 8.73 -8.42
N LYS A 618 0.97 9.06 -7.23
CA LYS A 618 1.44 10.19 -6.43
C LYS A 618 2.34 9.66 -5.33
N ILE A 619 3.57 10.17 -5.23
CA ILE A 619 4.60 9.66 -4.31
C ILE A 619 5.20 10.85 -3.56
N HIS A 620 4.73 11.11 -2.34
CA HIS A 620 4.97 12.40 -1.70
C HIS A 620 5.21 12.40 -0.18
N ASP A 621 5.83 13.48 0.30
CA ASP A 621 6.06 13.77 1.72
C ASP A 621 6.73 12.63 2.54
N GLY A 622 7.50 11.77 1.86
CA GLY A 622 8.30 10.71 2.50
C GLY A 622 9.51 11.26 3.26
N GLN A 623 9.97 10.50 4.27
CA GLN A 623 11.17 10.84 5.04
C GLN A 623 12.48 10.47 4.31
N HIS A 624 12.38 9.74 3.20
CA HIS A 624 13.47 9.40 2.29
C HIS A 624 13.24 10.04 0.91
N GLY A 625 13.85 9.49 -0.14
CA GLY A 625 13.54 9.83 -1.54
C GLY A 625 12.21 9.24 -2.03
N GLY A 626 11.68 9.72 -3.15
CA GLY A 626 10.40 9.26 -3.69
C GLY A 626 10.47 7.85 -4.29
N ILE A 627 11.27 7.68 -5.33
CA ILE A 627 11.58 6.38 -5.94
C ILE A 627 13.08 6.10 -5.85
N TYR A 628 13.47 4.91 -5.40
CA TYR A 628 14.86 4.49 -5.29
C TYR A 628 15.11 3.21 -6.10
N VAL A 629 16.05 3.26 -7.06
CA VAL A 629 16.39 2.16 -7.97
C VAL A 629 17.86 1.81 -7.78
N HIS A 630 18.15 0.63 -7.23
CA HIS A 630 19.52 0.20 -6.90
C HIS A 630 19.80 -1.27 -7.29
N GLU A 631 21.04 -1.75 -7.14
CA GLU A 631 21.43 -3.15 -7.42
C GLU A 631 20.94 -3.68 -8.79
N LYS A 632 21.28 -2.97 -9.89
CA LYS A 632 20.84 -3.30 -11.25
C LYS A 632 19.31 -3.32 -11.44
N GLY A 633 18.57 -2.54 -10.66
CA GLY A 633 17.13 -2.34 -10.82
C GLY A 633 16.78 -1.67 -12.16
N LYS A 634 15.57 -1.94 -12.64
CA LYS A 634 15.04 -1.46 -13.93
C LYS A 634 13.63 -0.90 -13.73
N GLY A 635 12.70 -1.24 -14.61
CA GLY A 635 11.32 -0.78 -14.60
C GLY A 635 11.05 0.42 -15.51
N LEU A 636 9.78 0.51 -15.94
CA LEU A 636 9.21 1.66 -16.62
C LEU A 636 8.50 2.52 -15.59
N ILE A 637 9.04 3.71 -15.33
CA ILE A 637 8.49 4.71 -14.42
C ILE A 637 7.91 5.83 -15.29
N GLU A 638 6.60 5.77 -15.58
CA GLU A 638 5.92 6.68 -16.51
C GLU A 638 4.81 7.54 -15.86
N SER A 639 4.75 8.83 -16.19
CA SER A 639 3.61 9.70 -15.85
C SER A 639 3.27 9.79 -14.34
N ASN A 640 4.26 9.64 -13.44
CA ASN A 640 4.07 9.77 -11.99
C ASN A 640 4.29 11.21 -11.51
N GLU A 641 3.69 11.58 -10.38
CA GLU A 641 3.86 12.86 -9.70
C GLU A 641 4.61 12.65 -8.37
N VAL A 642 5.79 13.27 -8.23
CA VAL A 642 6.74 12.97 -7.14
C VAL A 642 7.21 14.27 -6.48
N TYR A 643 6.83 14.51 -5.23
CA TYR A 643 7.08 15.81 -4.56
C TYR A 643 7.17 15.76 -3.03
N GLY A 644 7.69 16.82 -2.39
CA GLY A 644 7.72 16.97 -0.91
C GLY A 644 8.66 16.02 -0.16
N ASN A 645 9.15 14.97 -0.84
CA ASN A 645 10.08 13.97 -0.32
C ASN A 645 11.37 14.62 0.21
N THR A 646 11.93 13.98 1.24
CA THR A 646 12.98 14.57 2.08
C THR A 646 14.40 14.35 1.54
N LEU A 647 14.61 13.29 0.75
CA LEU A 647 15.80 13.14 -0.09
C LEU A 647 15.44 13.32 -1.57
N ALA A 648 16.27 12.81 -2.49
CA ALA A 648 16.05 12.98 -3.93
C ALA A 648 14.69 12.43 -4.41
N GLY A 649 14.06 13.11 -5.38
CA GLY A 649 12.76 12.72 -5.93
C GLY A 649 12.81 11.33 -6.56
N ILE A 650 13.75 11.11 -7.49
CA ILE A 650 14.14 9.79 -7.99
C ILE A 650 15.65 9.63 -7.83
N TRP A 651 16.10 8.48 -7.31
CA TRP A 651 17.52 8.15 -7.16
C TRP A 651 17.81 6.81 -7.83
N VAL A 652 18.76 6.81 -8.78
CA VAL A 652 19.19 5.65 -9.57
C VAL A 652 20.66 5.37 -9.28
N THR A 653 21.00 4.12 -8.91
CA THR A 653 22.36 3.79 -8.48
C THR A 653 22.77 2.33 -8.65
N THR A 654 24.07 2.04 -8.50
CA THR A 654 24.67 0.69 -8.49
C THR A 654 24.27 -0.15 -9.71
N GLY A 655 24.61 0.36 -10.89
CA GLY A 655 24.37 -0.32 -12.18
C GLY A 655 22.91 -0.36 -12.63
N SER A 656 22.01 0.38 -11.98
CA SER A 656 20.58 0.43 -12.33
C SER A 656 20.32 1.20 -13.62
N SER A 657 19.27 0.80 -14.34
CA SER A 657 18.95 1.30 -15.69
C SER A 657 17.43 1.38 -15.97
N PRO A 658 16.66 2.15 -15.17
CA PRO A 658 15.23 2.37 -15.42
C PRO A 658 14.97 3.26 -16.64
N ILE A 659 13.71 3.24 -17.11
CA ILE A 659 13.17 4.23 -18.05
C ILE A 659 12.26 5.18 -17.26
N LEU A 660 12.62 6.46 -17.23
CA LEU A 660 11.92 7.53 -16.53
C LEU A 660 11.27 8.45 -17.58
N ARG A 661 9.95 8.34 -17.79
CA ARG A 661 9.24 9.07 -18.86
C ARG A 661 8.05 9.91 -18.37
N LYS A 662 7.89 11.15 -18.86
CA LYS A 662 6.68 11.99 -18.61
C LYS A 662 6.33 12.23 -17.13
N ASN A 663 7.27 12.02 -16.20
CA ASN A 663 7.04 12.24 -14.79
C ASN A 663 7.12 13.72 -14.44
N ARG A 664 6.38 14.12 -13.41
CA ARG A 664 6.38 15.47 -12.84
C ARG A 664 7.07 15.41 -11.47
N ILE A 665 8.34 15.79 -11.42
CA ILE A 665 9.22 15.57 -10.26
C ILE A 665 9.57 16.95 -9.69
N HIS A 666 8.98 17.35 -8.56
CA HIS A 666 9.05 18.75 -8.13
C HIS A 666 9.04 18.97 -6.62
N SER A 667 9.40 20.18 -6.17
CA SER A 667 9.24 20.60 -4.76
C SER A 667 9.88 19.65 -3.75
N GLY A 668 11.02 19.03 -4.11
CA GLY A 668 11.78 18.13 -3.24
C GLY A 668 12.75 18.92 -2.36
N LYS A 669 13.02 18.38 -1.15
CA LYS A 669 13.96 18.99 -0.19
C LYS A 669 15.44 18.75 -0.55
N GLN A 670 15.70 17.93 -1.58
CA GLN A 670 17.03 17.71 -2.16
C GLN A 670 17.00 17.82 -3.69
N VAL A 671 17.54 16.83 -4.40
CA VAL A 671 17.71 16.78 -5.87
C VAL A 671 16.45 16.24 -6.53
N GLY A 672 16.13 16.70 -7.75
CA GLY A 672 15.02 16.11 -8.53
C GLY A 672 15.28 14.67 -8.95
N VAL A 673 16.28 14.45 -9.80
CA VAL A 673 16.75 13.12 -10.23
C VAL A 673 18.25 12.96 -9.99
N TYR A 674 18.67 11.89 -9.33
CA TYR A 674 20.06 11.65 -8.94
C TYR A 674 20.60 10.34 -9.51
N PHE A 675 21.65 10.42 -10.33
CA PHE A 675 22.42 9.28 -10.83
C PHE A 675 23.78 9.21 -10.12
N TYR A 676 24.00 8.10 -9.40
CA TYR A 676 25.19 7.87 -8.56
C TYR A 676 25.70 6.43 -8.75
N ASP A 677 27.01 6.20 -8.56
CA ASP A 677 27.63 4.86 -8.62
C ASP A 677 27.18 4.05 -9.85
N ASN A 678 27.67 4.44 -11.03
CA ASN A 678 27.34 3.78 -12.29
C ASN A 678 25.80 3.73 -12.53
N GLY A 679 25.12 4.85 -12.25
CA GLY A 679 23.71 5.03 -12.57
C GLY A 679 23.51 5.27 -14.07
N HIS A 680 22.62 4.50 -14.68
CA HIS A 680 22.28 4.57 -16.10
C HIS A 680 20.77 4.67 -16.30
N GLY A 681 20.31 4.59 -17.54
CA GLY A 681 18.90 4.63 -17.91
C GLY A 681 18.56 5.76 -18.88
N LEU A 682 17.27 5.91 -19.13
CA LEU A 682 16.71 6.94 -20.01
C LEU A 682 15.80 7.86 -19.19
N LEU A 683 16.10 9.15 -19.18
CA LEU A 683 15.26 10.21 -18.61
C LEU A 683 14.70 11.01 -19.79
N GLU A 684 13.44 10.79 -20.17
CA GLU A 684 12.82 11.49 -21.32
C GLU A 684 11.47 12.15 -21.06
N GLU A 685 11.25 13.33 -21.63
CA GLU A 685 9.96 14.04 -21.61
C GLU A 685 9.44 14.39 -20.19
N ASN A 686 10.30 14.49 -19.18
CA ASN A 686 9.92 14.78 -17.79
C ASN A 686 9.99 16.30 -17.47
N ASP A 687 9.13 16.75 -16.55
CA ASP A 687 9.16 18.07 -15.94
C ASP A 687 9.82 17.98 -14.55
N ILE A 688 10.95 18.65 -14.35
CA ILE A 688 11.79 18.54 -13.14
C ILE A 688 12.06 19.92 -12.55
N PHE A 689 11.40 20.31 -11.45
CA PHE A 689 11.41 21.72 -11.04
C PHE A 689 11.23 22.06 -9.56
N ASN A 690 11.61 23.29 -9.19
CA ASN A 690 11.47 23.86 -7.83
C ASN A 690 12.09 22.98 -6.72
N HIS A 691 13.26 22.39 -6.98
CA HIS A 691 14.02 21.60 -6.02
C HIS A 691 14.98 22.46 -5.22
N LEU A 692 15.17 22.14 -3.93
CA LEU A 692 16.08 22.87 -3.04
C LEU A 692 17.57 22.67 -3.39
N TYR A 693 17.89 21.66 -4.21
CA TYR A 693 19.23 21.47 -4.78
C TYR A 693 19.15 21.58 -6.31
N SER A 694 19.94 20.80 -7.05
CA SER A 694 19.91 20.78 -8.51
C SER A 694 18.69 20.00 -9.02
N GLY A 695 18.18 20.35 -10.20
CA GLY A 695 17.12 19.55 -10.86
C GLY A 695 17.58 18.12 -11.15
N VAL A 696 18.77 17.96 -11.73
CA VAL A 696 19.41 16.65 -11.96
C VAL A 696 20.85 16.65 -11.46
N GLN A 697 21.32 15.53 -10.90
CA GLN A 697 22.74 15.32 -10.56
C GLN A 697 23.27 14.01 -11.14
N ILE A 698 24.52 14.03 -11.63
CA ILE A 698 25.19 12.89 -12.25
C ILE A 698 26.63 12.81 -11.73
N ARG A 699 27.02 11.70 -11.09
CA ARG A 699 28.42 11.49 -10.66
C ARG A 699 28.88 10.02 -10.58
N THR A 700 30.19 9.82 -10.44
CA THR A 700 30.81 8.51 -10.14
C THR A 700 30.50 7.48 -11.22
N GLY A 701 31.03 7.70 -12.43
CA GLY A 701 30.85 6.81 -13.59
C GLY A 701 29.45 6.82 -14.22
N SER A 702 28.47 7.42 -13.55
CA SER A 702 27.08 7.47 -14.02
C SER A 702 26.96 8.11 -15.41
N ASN A 703 26.27 7.41 -16.29
CA ASN A 703 26.07 7.78 -17.69
C ASN A 703 24.63 7.48 -18.12
N PRO A 704 23.66 8.35 -17.74
CA PRO A 704 22.29 8.31 -18.25
C PRO A 704 22.17 9.02 -19.60
N LYS A 705 21.15 8.66 -20.39
CA LYS A 705 20.66 9.52 -21.47
C LYS A 705 19.52 10.40 -20.95
N ILE A 706 19.61 11.70 -21.17
CA ILE A 706 18.68 12.72 -20.71
C ILE A 706 18.20 13.49 -21.94
N THR A 707 16.92 13.38 -22.32
CA THR A 707 16.43 14.00 -23.56
C THR A 707 15.00 14.53 -23.52
N ARG A 708 14.74 15.68 -24.17
CA ARG A 708 13.41 16.32 -24.24
C ARG A 708 12.78 16.66 -22.88
N ASN A 709 13.58 16.79 -21.82
CA ASN A 709 13.09 17.18 -20.48
C ASN A 709 13.07 18.70 -20.32
N LYS A 710 12.30 19.18 -19.33
CA LYS A 710 12.27 20.58 -18.87
C LYS A 710 12.78 20.66 -17.43
N ILE A 711 13.77 21.50 -17.18
CA ILE A 711 14.48 21.55 -15.88
C ILE A 711 14.63 23.01 -15.39
N TRP A 712 13.86 23.40 -14.37
CA TRP A 712 13.78 24.80 -13.94
C TRP A 712 13.59 25.03 -12.43
N GLY A 713 13.87 26.24 -11.93
CA GLY A 713 13.66 26.59 -10.52
C GLY A 713 14.55 25.84 -9.52
N GLY A 714 15.59 25.13 -9.98
CA GLY A 714 16.57 24.46 -9.13
C GLY A 714 17.43 25.49 -8.40
N GLN A 715 17.51 25.38 -7.07
CA GLN A 715 18.25 26.36 -6.26
C GLN A 715 19.76 26.17 -6.35
N ASN A 716 20.26 24.94 -6.58
CA ASN A 716 21.67 24.66 -6.86
C ASN A 716 21.88 24.26 -8.34
N GLY A 717 21.31 25.07 -9.25
CA GLY A 717 21.43 24.93 -10.70
C GLY A 717 20.46 23.94 -11.36
N GLY A 718 20.45 23.90 -12.69
CA GLY A 718 19.58 22.98 -13.45
C GLY A 718 20.10 21.54 -13.41
N VAL A 719 21.28 21.31 -13.97
CA VAL A 719 21.97 20.01 -13.97
C VAL A 719 23.39 20.16 -13.43
N LEU A 720 23.81 19.27 -12.52
CA LEU A 720 25.19 19.22 -12.02
C LEU A 720 25.83 17.87 -12.33
N VAL A 721 26.86 17.88 -13.18
CA VAL A 721 27.72 16.74 -13.51
C VAL A 721 29.05 16.89 -12.78
N TYR A 722 29.37 15.95 -11.90
CA TYR A 722 30.56 16.05 -11.04
C TYR A 722 31.23 14.70 -10.74
N ASN A 723 32.47 14.74 -10.28
CA ASN A 723 33.28 13.58 -9.87
C ASN A 723 33.22 12.41 -10.88
N GLY A 724 33.67 12.68 -12.11
CA GLY A 724 33.67 11.70 -13.21
C GLY A 724 32.26 11.30 -13.69
N GLY A 725 31.34 12.25 -13.81
CA GLY A 725 30.04 12.03 -14.49
C GLY A 725 30.16 12.17 -16.01
N LEU A 726 29.38 11.39 -16.77
CA LEU A 726 29.54 11.22 -18.23
C LEU A 726 28.25 11.46 -19.06
N GLY A 727 27.12 11.77 -18.41
CA GLY A 727 25.79 11.71 -19.03
C GLY A 727 25.61 12.50 -20.33
N CYS A 728 24.73 11.98 -21.20
CA CYS A 728 24.41 12.57 -22.50
C CYS A 728 23.07 13.33 -22.44
N LEU A 729 23.12 14.65 -22.57
CA LEU A 729 22.01 15.58 -22.55
C LEU A 729 21.68 16.01 -23.99
N GLU A 730 20.58 15.54 -24.57
CA GLU A 730 20.16 15.86 -25.93
C GLU A 730 18.75 16.50 -25.99
N ASP A 731 18.62 17.67 -26.62
CA ASP A 731 17.32 18.31 -26.89
C ASP A 731 16.50 18.70 -25.63
N ASN A 732 17.14 19.08 -24.51
CA ASN A 732 16.45 19.50 -23.28
C ASN A 732 16.29 21.03 -23.18
N GLU A 733 15.32 21.48 -22.38
CA GLU A 733 15.17 22.89 -21.98
C GLU A 733 15.55 23.07 -20.49
N ILE A 734 16.45 24.02 -20.20
CA ILE A 734 16.99 24.25 -18.86
C ILE A 734 16.96 25.76 -18.58
N PHE A 735 16.09 26.23 -17.67
CA PHE A 735 15.79 27.66 -17.52
C PHE A 735 15.41 28.10 -16.10
N ASP A 736 15.39 29.42 -15.81
CA ASP A 736 15.10 30.03 -14.48
C ASP A 736 15.64 29.23 -13.27
N ASN A 737 16.90 28.79 -13.38
CA ASN A 737 17.62 28.19 -12.26
C ASN A 737 18.35 29.29 -11.47
N ALA A 738 18.43 29.15 -10.15
CA ALA A 738 18.99 30.19 -9.27
C ALA A 738 20.53 30.27 -9.33
N MET A 739 21.16 29.17 -9.70
CA MET A 739 22.56 29.06 -10.12
C MET A 739 22.61 28.52 -11.55
N ALA A 740 23.80 28.22 -12.09
CA ALA A 740 23.96 27.92 -13.51
C ALA A 740 23.01 26.85 -14.07
N GLY A 741 22.66 27.01 -15.36
CA GLY A 741 21.82 26.04 -16.08
C GLY A 741 22.45 24.64 -16.07
N VAL A 742 23.72 24.53 -16.46
CA VAL A 742 24.51 23.30 -16.29
C VAL A 742 25.85 23.58 -15.62
N TRP A 743 26.19 22.78 -14.61
CA TRP A 743 27.52 22.71 -14.01
C TRP A 743 28.25 21.43 -14.40
N ILE A 744 29.53 21.57 -14.75
CA ILE A 744 30.42 20.45 -15.08
C ILE A 744 31.71 20.62 -14.24
N LYS A 745 32.02 19.67 -13.35
CA LYS A 745 33.26 19.75 -12.55
C LYS A 745 33.91 18.43 -12.17
N THR A 746 35.13 18.49 -11.65
CA THR A 746 35.91 17.36 -11.10
C THR A 746 36.02 16.22 -12.13
N ASP A 747 36.79 16.48 -13.19
CA ASP A 747 37.14 15.54 -14.28
C ASP A 747 35.93 14.92 -15.04
N SER A 748 34.74 15.50 -14.89
CA SER A 748 33.51 15.08 -15.59
C SER A 748 33.52 15.47 -17.07
N GLN A 749 32.89 14.63 -17.90
CA GLN A 749 32.99 14.72 -19.37
C GLN A 749 31.63 14.42 -20.06
N PRO A 750 30.56 15.16 -19.76
CA PRO A 750 29.26 14.95 -20.38
C PRO A 750 29.23 15.39 -21.85
N ILE A 751 28.18 14.96 -22.56
CA ILE A 751 27.86 15.44 -23.92
C ILE A 751 26.57 16.25 -23.83
N LEU A 752 26.61 17.51 -24.26
CA LEU A 752 25.46 18.42 -24.33
C LEU A 752 25.20 18.73 -25.81
N ARG A 753 24.11 18.20 -26.38
CA ARG A 753 23.73 18.42 -27.78
C ARG A 753 22.35 19.08 -27.93
N ARG A 754 22.23 20.15 -28.72
CA ARG A 754 20.95 20.83 -29.07
C ARG A 754 20.06 21.23 -27.88
N ASN A 755 20.64 21.45 -26.69
CA ASN A 755 19.88 21.92 -25.54
C ASN A 755 19.63 23.44 -25.63
N LYS A 756 18.53 23.89 -25.01
CA LYS A 756 18.23 25.31 -24.81
C LYS A 756 18.48 25.65 -23.35
N ILE A 757 19.42 26.56 -23.07
CA ILE A 757 19.85 26.89 -21.70
C ILE A 757 19.73 28.40 -21.46
N TYR A 758 18.66 28.84 -20.80
CA TYR A 758 18.19 30.22 -20.92
C TYR A 758 17.56 30.87 -19.68
N ASP A 759 17.56 32.20 -19.65
CA ASP A 759 16.95 33.03 -18.59
C ASP A 759 17.36 32.64 -17.14
N GLY A 760 18.52 32.02 -16.97
CA GLY A 760 19.11 31.64 -15.67
C GLY A 760 19.68 32.85 -14.90
N ARG A 761 19.74 32.74 -13.57
CA ARG A 761 20.16 33.83 -12.66
C ARG A 761 21.68 33.90 -12.42
N ASP A 762 22.42 32.99 -13.05
CA ASP A 762 23.87 32.84 -13.04
C ASP A 762 24.35 32.63 -14.50
N GLY A 763 25.45 31.92 -14.74
CA GLY A 763 25.90 31.54 -16.08
C GLY A 763 25.01 30.48 -16.76
N GLY A 764 25.09 30.37 -18.09
CA GLY A 764 24.36 29.33 -18.82
C GLY A 764 24.94 27.94 -18.54
N ILE A 765 26.23 27.76 -18.84
CA ILE A 765 27.03 26.59 -18.46
C ILE A 765 28.28 27.08 -17.73
N CYS A 766 28.63 26.51 -16.57
CA CYS A 766 29.91 26.77 -15.92
C CYS A 766 30.72 25.48 -15.73
N ILE A 767 31.99 25.52 -16.12
CA ILE A 767 32.89 24.37 -16.25
C ILE A 767 34.13 24.63 -15.40
N PHE A 768 34.34 23.81 -14.38
CA PHE A 768 35.34 24.00 -13.32
C PHE A 768 36.15 22.74 -13.06
N ASN A 769 37.27 22.88 -12.35
CA ASN A 769 38.06 21.79 -11.76
C ASN A 769 38.30 20.62 -12.73
N LYS A 770 39.04 20.89 -13.81
CA LYS A 770 39.39 19.91 -14.86
C LYS A 770 38.18 19.33 -15.61
N GLY A 771 37.04 20.02 -15.58
CA GLY A 771 35.84 19.69 -16.34
C GLY A 771 36.10 19.72 -17.85
N ARG A 772 35.48 18.78 -18.57
CA ARG A 772 35.58 18.61 -20.02
C ARG A 772 34.20 18.30 -20.59
N GLY A 773 34.15 17.86 -21.84
CA GLY A 773 32.93 17.41 -22.50
C GLY A 773 32.77 18.03 -23.89
N LEU A 774 31.72 17.60 -24.59
CA LEU A 774 31.35 18.14 -25.88
C LEU A 774 30.05 18.94 -25.74
N LEU A 775 30.14 20.25 -25.99
CA LEU A 775 29.00 21.16 -26.10
C LEU A 775 28.77 21.39 -27.59
N GLU A 776 27.74 20.78 -28.17
CA GLU A 776 27.44 20.80 -29.59
C GLU A 776 26.05 21.39 -29.90
N GLU A 777 25.96 22.37 -30.79
CA GLU A 777 24.68 22.88 -31.34
C GLU A 777 23.68 23.42 -30.28
N ASN A 778 24.14 23.81 -29.09
CA ASN A 778 23.26 24.33 -28.03
C ASN A 778 22.94 25.82 -28.24
N ASP A 779 21.71 26.20 -27.90
CA ASP A 779 21.27 27.60 -27.80
C ASP A 779 21.37 28.05 -26.34
N ILE A 780 22.25 29.01 -26.04
CA ILE A 780 22.53 29.47 -24.66
C ILE A 780 22.32 30.99 -24.59
N TYR A 781 21.25 31.45 -23.93
CA TYR A 781 20.84 32.85 -24.08
C TYR A 781 20.16 33.52 -22.87
N ARG A 782 20.26 34.85 -22.79
CA ARG A 782 19.66 35.72 -21.74
C ARG A 782 20.02 35.43 -20.27
N ASN A 783 20.94 34.49 -20.02
CA ASN A 783 21.49 34.20 -18.70
C ASN A 783 22.15 35.44 -18.07
N ALA A 784 22.16 35.50 -16.74
CA ALA A 784 22.54 36.71 -16.01
C ALA A 784 24.07 36.94 -15.90
N GLN A 785 24.88 35.88 -15.96
CA GLN A 785 26.34 35.96 -16.09
C GLN A 785 26.77 35.51 -17.50
N ALA A 786 27.97 34.95 -17.64
CA ALA A 786 28.48 34.49 -18.93
C ALA A 786 27.62 33.35 -19.50
N GLY A 787 27.47 33.32 -20.84
CA GLY A 787 26.79 32.21 -21.52
C GLY A 787 27.48 30.86 -21.24
N VAL A 788 28.80 30.79 -21.44
CA VAL A 788 29.64 29.69 -20.95
C VAL A 788 30.85 30.25 -20.19
N LEU A 789 31.05 29.78 -18.96
CA LEU A 789 32.21 30.07 -18.12
C LEU A 789 33.11 28.83 -18.01
N ILE A 790 34.41 28.98 -18.24
CA ILE A 790 35.39 27.91 -18.22
C ILE A 790 36.57 28.31 -17.31
N SER A 791 36.88 27.51 -16.30
CA SER A 791 37.84 27.88 -15.24
C SER A 791 38.56 26.66 -14.65
N THR A 792 39.70 26.89 -14.01
CA THR A 792 40.39 25.95 -13.11
C THR A 792 40.81 24.66 -13.82
N GLU A 793 41.79 24.79 -14.73
CA GLU A 793 42.37 23.70 -15.53
C GLU A 793 41.35 22.92 -16.41
N SER A 794 40.15 23.46 -16.64
CA SER A 794 39.14 22.85 -17.49
C SER A 794 39.53 22.90 -18.98
N ASN A 795 39.05 21.92 -19.75
CA ASN A 795 39.28 21.83 -21.20
C ASN A 795 38.10 21.13 -21.92
N PRO A 796 37.01 21.86 -22.23
CA PRO A 796 35.88 21.38 -23.02
C PRO A 796 36.00 21.74 -24.51
N THR A 797 35.23 21.05 -25.34
CA THR A 797 35.04 21.40 -26.76
C THR A 797 33.66 22.00 -26.97
N LEU A 798 33.61 23.24 -27.46
CA LEU A 798 32.39 23.93 -27.88
C LEU A 798 32.35 23.97 -29.41
N ARG A 799 31.34 23.33 -30.01
CA ARG A 799 31.15 23.26 -31.46
C ARG A 799 29.75 23.72 -31.91
N ARG A 800 29.67 24.63 -32.88
CA ARG A 800 28.41 25.12 -33.49
C ARG A 800 27.34 25.65 -32.51
N ASN A 801 27.72 26.08 -31.31
CA ASN A 801 26.77 26.65 -30.34
C ASN A 801 26.42 28.10 -30.68
N ARG A 802 25.23 28.56 -30.29
CA ARG A 802 24.77 29.95 -30.41
C ARG A 802 24.63 30.54 -29.01
N ILE A 803 25.41 31.58 -28.71
CA ILE A 803 25.52 32.14 -27.36
C ILE A 803 25.24 33.65 -27.39
N PHE A 804 24.06 34.05 -26.92
CA PHE A 804 23.51 35.37 -27.25
C PHE A 804 22.61 36.03 -26.20
N GLU A 805 22.42 37.35 -26.31
CA GLU A 805 21.58 38.16 -25.40
C GLU A 805 21.96 38.07 -23.91
N GLY A 806 23.13 37.52 -23.57
CA GLY A 806 23.60 37.34 -22.19
C GLY A 806 23.88 38.68 -21.50
N LYS A 807 23.61 38.76 -20.19
CA LYS A 807 23.83 39.98 -19.39
C LYS A 807 25.29 40.19 -18.97
N ALA A 808 26.20 39.30 -19.36
CA ALA A 808 27.65 39.49 -19.27
C ALA A 808 28.34 39.15 -20.60
N ALA A 809 29.37 38.29 -20.60
CA ALA A 809 30.06 37.83 -21.80
C ALA A 809 29.35 36.63 -22.49
N GLY A 810 29.69 36.35 -23.75
CA GLY A 810 29.25 35.12 -24.42
C GLY A 810 29.97 33.89 -23.86
N VAL A 811 31.26 33.76 -24.17
CA VAL A 811 32.17 32.75 -23.59
C VAL A 811 33.25 33.46 -22.77
N GLU A 812 33.58 32.91 -21.60
CA GLU A 812 34.57 33.46 -20.67
C GLU A 812 35.50 32.35 -20.17
N ILE A 813 36.82 32.56 -20.25
CA ILE A 813 37.84 31.56 -19.91
C ILE A 813 38.91 32.18 -18.99
N THR A 814 39.14 31.59 -17.82
CA THR A 814 40.05 32.09 -16.77
C THR A 814 40.76 30.94 -16.00
N ASN A 815 41.61 31.26 -15.02
CA ASN A 815 42.24 30.33 -14.07
C ASN A 815 42.92 29.11 -14.72
N GLY A 816 43.80 29.35 -15.70
CA GLY A 816 44.59 28.30 -16.38
C GLY A 816 43.75 27.28 -17.16
N ALA A 817 42.48 27.57 -17.43
CA ALA A 817 41.66 26.76 -18.31
C ALA A 817 41.94 27.06 -19.79
N THR A 818 41.57 26.13 -20.66
CA THR A 818 41.57 26.30 -22.11
C THR A 818 40.27 25.71 -22.68
N ALA A 819 40.07 25.82 -23.99
CA ALA A 819 38.95 25.20 -24.68
C ALA A 819 39.28 25.00 -26.17
N THR A 820 38.54 24.11 -26.83
CA THR A 820 38.44 24.13 -28.31
C THR A 820 37.12 24.78 -28.71
N LEU A 821 37.17 25.90 -29.42
CA LEU A 821 36.03 26.65 -29.93
C LEU A 821 35.98 26.50 -31.46
N GLU A 822 34.95 25.84 -32.00
CA GLU A 822 34.80 25.53 -33.42
C GLU A 822 33.42 25.94 -33.96
N GLY A 823 33.34 26.91 -34.87
CA GLY A 823 32.08 27.25 -35.55
C GLY A 823 30.98 27.90 -34.68
N ASN A 824 31.30 28.43 -33.49
CA ASN A 824 30.30 29.00 -32.59
C ASN A 824 29.93 30.45 -32.96
N HIS A 825 28.68 30.84 -32.71
CA HIS A 825 28.18 32.20 -32.93
C HIS A 825 27.98 32.92 -31.59
N LEU A 826 28.74 33.98 -31.32
CA LEU A 826 28.77 34.71 -30.04
C LEU A 826 28.32 36.16 -30.28
N PHE A 827 27.06 36.51 -30.00
CA PHE A 827 26.46 37.77 -30.46
C PHE A 827 25.46 38.43 -29.51
N ASN A 828 25.26 39.75 -29.62
CA ASN A 828 24.31 40.55 -28.82
C ASN A 828 24.48 40.45 -27.28
N ASN A 829 25.63 40.01 -26.76
CA ASN A 829 25.89 39.93 -25.31
C ASN A 829 26.28 41.32 -24.74
N LYS A 830 26.06 41.57 -23.45
CA LYS A 830 26.33 42.89 -22.81
C LYS A 830 27.81 43.27 -22.83
N PHE A 831 28.71 42.31 -22.62
CA PHE A 831 30.16 42.51 -22.63
C PHE A 831 30.75 42.03 -23.97
N GLY A 832 31.93 41.40 -23.97
CA GLY A 832 32.50 40.79 -25.18
C GLY A 832 31.82 39.47 -25.53
N GLY A 833 31.87 39.07 -26.80
CA GLY A 833 31.40 37.74 -27.22
C GLY A 833 32.32 36.62 -26.73
N LEU A 834 33.64 36.86 -26.73
CA LEU A 834 34.65 35.99 -26.12
C LEU A 834 35.53 36.83 -25.17
N CYS A 835 35.80 36.31 -23.98
CA CYS A 835 36.60 36.94 -22.93
C CYS A 835 37.65 35.93 -22.42
N LEU A 836 38.94 36.29 -22.47
CA LEU A 836 40.07 35.45 -22.08
C LEU A 836 40.95 36.18 -21.05
N ALA A 837 41.24 35.53 -19.92
CA ALA A 837 42.16 36.05 -18.92
C ALA A 837 43.64 36.00 -19.37
N THR A 838 44.53 36.59 -18.59
CA THR A 838 45.99 36.42 -18.75
C THR A 838 46.37 34.93 -18.77
N ASP A 839 47.33 34.60 -19.64
CA ASP A 839 47.86 33.24 -19.91
C ASP A 839 46.83 32.19 -20.39
N VAL A 840 45.65 32.63 -20.82
CA VAL A 840 44.61 31.75 -21.38
C VAL A 840 44.69 31.71 -22.91
N HIS A 841 44.93 30.51 -23.45
CA HIS A 841 45.09 30.28 -24.89
C HIS A 841 44.17 29.12 -25.36
N PRO A 842 42.94 29.42 -25.83
CA PRO A 842 42.05 28.43 -26.43
C PRO A 842 42.38 28.19 -27.91
N VAL A 843 42.00 27.03 -28.44
CA VAL A 843 42.03 26.74 -29.87
C VAL A 843 40.78 27.31 -30.52
N ILE A 844 40.92 28.26 -31.43
CA ILE A 844 39.80 28.97 -32.07
C ILE A 844 39.81 28.64 -33.58
N ARG A 845 38.67 28.14 -34.10
CA ARG A 845 38.42 27.92 -35.54
C ARG A 845 37.03 28.39 -35.93
N ASP A 846 36.93 29.20 -36.98
CA ASP A 846 35.68 29.53 -37.67
C ASP A 846 34.54 30.08 -36.79
N ASN A 847 34.87 30.75 -35.67
CA ASN A 847 33.87 31.32 -34.76
C ASN A 847 33.43 32.72 -35.19
N PHE A 848 32.13 32.97 -35.15
CA PHE A 848 31.52 34.23 -35.57
C PHE A 848 31.19 35.10 -34.35
N ILE A 849 31.95 36.16 -34.13
CA ILE A 849 31.80 37.08 -32.99
C ILE A 849 31.37 38.46 -33.52
N TYR A 850 30.13 38.85 -33.28
CA TYR A 850 29.53 40.05 -33.90
C TYR A 850 28.46 40.70 -33.02
N SER A 851 28.17 41.99 -33.24
CA SER A 851 27.07 42.74 -32.61
C SER A 851 27.00 42.75 -31.07
N ASN A 852 28.03 42.27 -30.37
CA ASN A 852 28.12 42.35 -28.91
C ASN A 852 28.22 43.81 -28.45
N HIS A 853 27.66 44.12 -27.29
CA HIS A 853 27.53 45.49 -26.83
C HIS A 853 28.84 46.08 -26.30
N ASN A 854 29.85 45.26 -25.97
CA ASN A 854 31.18 45.68 -25.51
C ASN A 854 31.12 46.76 -24.41
N ALA A 855 30.20 46.63 -23.44
CA ALA A 855 29.94 47.70 -22.47
C ALA A 855 31.15 48.03 -21.57
N VAL A 856 32.07 47.08 -21.37
CA VAL A 856 33.35 47.30 -20.68
C VAL A 856 34.22 48.27 -21.48
N GLU A 857 34.59 47.92 -22.71
CA GLU A 857 35.38 48.74 -23.65
C GLU A 857 34.80 50.15 -23.82
N LYS A 858 33.48 50.26 -24.04
CA LYS A 858 32.79 51.56 -24.20
C LYS A 858 32.90 52.44 -22.97
N ALA A 859 32.89 51.86 -21.76
CA ALA A 859 33.08 52.59 -20.53
C ALA A 859 34.56 52.92 -20.25
N VAL A 860 35.49 52.04 -20.64
CA VAL A 860 36.94 52.30 -20.61
C VAL A 860 37.25 53.54 -21.44
N ASN A 861 36.77 53.58 -22.68
CA ASN A 861 36.96 54.69 -23.62
C ASN A 861 36.24 55.99 -23.18
N ARG A 862 35.19 55.88 -22.35
CA ARG A 862 34.51 57.03 -21.69
C ARG A 862 35.17 57.46 -20.37
N GLY A 863 36.32 56.90 -20.01
CA GLY A 863 37.00 57.19 -18.74
C GLY A 863 36.28 56.67 -17.49
N GLN A 864 35.20 55.89 -17.62
CA GLN A 864 34.32 55.47 -16.52
C GLN A 864 34.91 54.34 -15.66
N CYS A 865 34.55 54.32 -14.37
CA CYS A 865 34.99 53.30 -13.43
C CYS A 865 34.16 52.03 -13.63
N LEU A 866 34.82 50.87 -13.71
CA LEU A 866 34.15 49.60 -14.02
C LEU A 866 33.13 49.18 -12.95
N PHE A 867 33.28 49.68 -11.72
CA PHE A 867 32.32 49.52 -10.62
C PHE A 867 30.91 50.05 -10.97
N LYS A 868 30.80 51.10 -11.79
CA LYS A 868 29.48 51.59 -12.26
C LYS A 868 28.81 50.65 -13.27
N ILE A 869 29.56 49.77 -13.95
CA ILE A 869 29.06 48.87 -15.00
C ILE A 869 28.74 47.49 -14.42
N SER A 870 29.61 47.01 -13.54
CA SER A 870 29.49 45.75 -12.80
C SER A 870 28.21 45.71 -11.97
N SER A 871 27.72 46.88 -11.54
CA SER A 871 26.52 47.06 -10.72
C SER A 871 26.55 46.25 -9.42
N SER A 872 27.75 45.93 -8.94
CA SER A 872 28.05 44.96 -7.85
C SER A 872 27.50 43.53 -8.03
N THR A 873 26.95 43.17 -9.20
CA THR A 873 26.33 41.85 -9.46
C THR A 873 26.91 41.09 -10.66
N THR A 874 27.78 41.71 -11.46
CA THR A 874 28.45 41.08 -12.61
C THR A 874 29.94 41.42 -12.57
N PHE A 875 30.82 40.47 -12.87
CA PHE A 875 32.28 40.68 -12.83
C PHE A 875 32.82 40.96 -14.24
N PRO A 876 33.07 42.21 -14.64
CA PRO A 876 33.67 42.49 -15.94
C PRO A 876 35.14 42.07 -15.93
N MET A 877 35.51 41.17 -16.84
CA MET A 877 36.91 40.82 -17.09
C MET A 877 37.65 42.00 -17.72
N HIS A 878 38.80 42.39 -17.16
CA HIS A 878 39.56 43.58 -17.57
C HIS A 878 41.00 43.55 -17.05
N ASP A 879 41.85 44.48 -17.52
CA ASP A 879 43.12 44.82 -16.86
C ASP A 879 42.89 45.37 -15.45
N PHE A 880 43.57 44.79 -14.46
CA PHE A 880 43.58 45.25 -13.08
C PHE A 880 44.99 45.48 -12.54
N PHE A 881 45.10 46.50 -11.69
CA PHE A 881 46.34 47.04 -11.17
C PHE A 881 46.31 47.13 -9.64
N ARG A 882 47.48 47.00 -9.01
CA ARG A 882 47.70 47.34 -7.59
C ARG A 882 48.42 48.69 -7.50
N CYS A 883 48.16 49.45 -6.44
CA CYS A 883 48.74 50.77 -6.18
C CYS A 883 49.73 50.71 -5.00
N ILE A 884 51.02 50.54 -5.33
CA ILE A 884 52.12 50.46 -4.37
C ILE A 884 52.15 51.72 -3.47
N SER A 885 51.95 52.92 -4.02
CA SER A 885 51.90 54.16 -3.22
C SER A 885 50.72 54.26 -2.24
N CYS A 886 49.75 53.32 -2.30
CA CYS A 886 48.64 53.23 -1.35
C CYS A 886 48.68 51.92 -0.54
N ASN A 887 49.79 51.17 -0.60
CA ASN A 887 49.98 49.91 0.12
C ASN A 887 48.85 48.88 -0.10
N THR A 888 48.28 48.82 -1.31
CA THR A 888 47.23 47.87 -1.66
C THR A 888 47.80 46.45 -1.79
N THR A 889 47.11 45.47 -1.21
CA THR A 889 47.46 44.06 -1.28
C THR A 889 47.02 43.42 -2.61
N ASP A 890 47.46 42.18 -2.87
CA ASP A 890 47.06 41.42 -4.07
C ASP A 890 45.57 41.03 -4.11
N ARG A 891 44.85 41.24 -3.00
CA ARG A 891 43.38 41.14 -2.93
C ARG A 891 42.65 42.40 -3.40
N ASN A 892 43.37 43.50 -3.64
CA ASN A 892 42.81 44.78 -4.07
C ASN A 892 43.04 45.01 -5.56
N ALA A 893 41.97 45.27 -6.31
CA ALA A 893 42.00 45.46 -7.75
C ALA A 893 41.54 46.87 -8.15
N ILE A 894 42.36 47.58 -8.93
CA ILE A 894 42.07 48.93 -9.44
C ILE A 894 42.03 48.89 -10.96
N CYS A 895 40.95 49.36 -11.58
CA CYS A 895 40.84 49.35 -13.05
C CYS A 895 41.65 50.47 -13.72
N THR A 896 41.93 50.30 -15.01
CA THR A 896 42.69 51.23 -15.87
C THR A 896 42.25 52.70 -15.80
N ASN A 897 40.97 52.99 -15.54
CA ASN A 897 40.50 54.37 -15.43
C ASN A 897 40.71 54.97 -14.03
N CYS A 898 40.61 54.16 -12.97
CA CYS A 898 40.89 54.62 -11.62
C CYS A 898 42.38 54.92 -11.42
N ILE A 899 43.29 54.18 -12.05
CA ILE A 899 44.73 54.55 -12.04
C ILE A 899 45.01 55.85 -12.82
N LYS A 900 44.25 56.15 -13.87
CA LYS A 900 44.39 57.39 -14.67
C LYS A 900 43.82 58.64 -13.99
N VAL A 901 42.86 58.48 -13.07
CA VAL A 901 42.10 59.59 -12.46
C VAL A 901 42.28 59.70 -10.94
N CYS A 902 42.01 58.62 -10.19
CA CYS A 902 42.01 58.62 -8.72
C CYS A 902 43.39 58.36 -8.11
N HIS A 903 44.24 57.57 -8.79
CA HIS A 903 45.63 57.29 -8.40
C HIS A 903 46.63 57.95 -9.36
N LYS A 904 46.24 59.06 -10.01
CA LYS A 904 47.08 59.77 -10.99
C LYS A 904 48.36 60.28 -10.31
N GLY A 905 49.52 59.82 -10.78
CA GLY A 905 50.83 60.15 -10.18
C GLY A 905 51.29 59.20 -9.08
N HIS A 906 50.52 58.17 -8.74
CA HIS A 906 50.94 57.11 -7.83
C HIS A 906 51.73 56.02 -8.58
N LYS A 907 52.61 55.30 -7.88
CA LYS A 907 53.24 54.09 -8.40
C LYS A 907 52.22 52.95 -8.40
N VAL A 908 51.86 52.50 -9.61
CA VAL A 908 50.94 51.38 -9.86
C VAL A 908 51.64 50.27 -10.64
N GLU A 909 51.10 49.06 -10.56
CA GLU A 909 51.66 47.85 -11.16
C GLU A 909 50.51 47.00 -11.71
N PHE A 910 50.66 46.47 -12.94
CA PHE A 910 49.69 45.55 -13.53
C PHE A 910 49.75 44.21 -12.81
N VAL A 911 48.58 43.65 -12.46
CA VAL A 911 48.49 42.36 -11.76
C VAL A 911 48.07 41.26 -12.73
N ARG A 912 46.95 41.46 -13.45
CA ARG A 912 46.42 40.53 -14.47
C ARG A 912 45.27 41.16 -15.25
N HIS A 913 44.99 40.59 -16.43
CA HIS A 913 43.72 40.73 -17.12
C HIS A 913 42.81 39.58 -16.68
N ASP A 914 41.80 39.87 -15.87
CA ASP A 914 40.95 38.84 -15.24
C ASP A 914 39.66 39.48 -14.70
N ARG A 915 38.79 38.70 -14.04
CA ARG A 915 37.57 39.19 -13.39
C ARG A 915 37.86 39.77 -12.01
N PHE A 916 37.64 41.06 -11.81
CA PHE A 916 37.60 41.69 -10.48
C PHE A 916 36.55 42.81 -10.40
N PHE A 917 36.23 43.22 -9.17
CA PHE A 917 35.65 44.55 -8.92
C PHE A 917 36.75 45.61 -8.91
N CYS A 918 36.37 46.90 -8.87
CA CYS A 918 37.33 47.99 -8.72
C CYS A 918 37.21 48.61 -7.32
N ASP A 919 38.14 48.30 -6.43
CA ASP A 919 38.12 48.62 -4.98
C ASP A 919 38.50 50.09 -4.66
N CYS A 920 38.46 50.96 -5.67
CA CYS A 920 38.86 52.36 -5.60
C CYS A 920 38.04 53.26 -4.65
N GLY A 921 36.97 52.73 -4.06
CA GLY A 921 36.07 53.36 -3.08
C GLY A 921 35.20 54.54 -3.57
N ASN A 922 35.72 55.36 -4.49
CA ASN A 922 35.16 56.66 -4.88
C ASN A 922 33.80 56.57 -5.59
N GLY A 923 33.58 55.52 -6.40
CA GLY A 923 32.34 55.27 -7.18
C GLY A 923 32.07 56.28 -8.32
N THR A 924 32.37 57.55 -8.10
CA THR A 924 32.34 58.68 -9.05
C THR A 924 33.78 59.15 -9.34
N LEU A 925 34.04 59.63 -10.54
CA LEU A 925 35.40 59.98 -11.01
C LEU A 925 35.70 61.48 -10.91
N GLU A 926 34.76 62.25 -10.38
CA GLU A 926 34.86 63.71 -10.22
C GLU A 926 35.76 64.12 -9.04
N SER A 927 36.12 63.15 -8.18
CA SER A 927 37.00 63.34 -7.02
C SER A 927 38.44 62.91 -7.34
N HIS A 928 39.37 63.87 -7.34
CA HIS A 928 40.82 63.62 -7.47
C HIS A 928 41.49 63.26 -6.13
N ARG A 929 40.75 62.67 -5.18
CA ARG A 929 41.28 62.21 -3.89
C ARG A 929 41.18 60.69 -3.78
N CYS A 930 42.32 60.03 -3.59
CA CYS A 930 42.37 58.61 -3.31
C CYS A 930 41.69 58.31 -1.96
N SER A 931 40.68 57.44 -1.98
CA SER A 931 39.95 56.97 -0.80
C SER A 931 39.63 55.49 -0.97
N LEU A 932 40.62 54.63 -0.74
CA LEU A 932 40.42 53.18 -0.63
C LEU A 932 39.33 52.86 0.39
N GLN A 933 38.48 51.88 0.10
CA GLN A 933 37.54 51.37 1.11
C GLN A 933 38.31 50.65 2.22
N THR A 934 38.07 51.07 3.47
CA THR A 934 38.68 50.49 4.68
C THR A 934 38.06 49.15 5.06
N GLU A 935 36.89 48.81 4.51
CA GLU A 935 36.29 47.48 4.64
C GLU A 935 36.84 46.55 3.56
N VAL A 936 37.63 45.56 3.98
CA VAL A 936 38.09 44.48 3.08
C VAL A 936 36.89 43.61 2.73
N ARG A 937 36.40 43.75 1.50
CA ARG A 937 35.57 42.71 0.88
C ARG A 937 36.51 41.56 0.52
N ASP A 938 36.20 40.35 0.99
CA ASP A 938 36.98 39.15 0.66
C ASP A 938 36.80 38.82 -0.84
N ASN A 939 37.65 39.42 -1.68
CA ASN A 939 37.73 39.14 -3.11
C ASN A 939 38.19 37.70 -3.43
N ASP A 940 38.43 36.85 -2.42
CA ASP A 940 38.63 35.40 -2.57
C ASP A 940 37.34 34.59 -2.33
N THR A 941 36.40 35.04 -1.46
CA THR A 941 35.32 34.17 -0.95
C THR A 941 34.08 34.07 -1.86
N VAL A 942 33.96 34.95 -2.85
CA VAL A 942 32.88 34.85 -3.87
C VAL A 942 33.27 33.90 -5.01
N TYR A 943 34.54 33.52 -5.14
CA TYR A 943 35.03 32.68 -6.25
C TYR A 943 34.81 31.17 -6.04
N ASP A 944 34.39 30.77 -4.83
CA ASP A 944 33.92 29.41 -4.50
C ASP A 944 32.43 29.41 -4.13
N SER A 945 31.66 30.33 -4.74
CA SER A 945 30.25 30.62 -4.43
C SER A 945 29.38 29.37 -4.50
N ASN A 946 29.07 28.82 -3.32
CA ASN A 946 28.39 27.56 -3.09
C ASN A 946 28.97 26.38 -3.87
N MET A 947 30.10 25.85 -3.38
CA MET A 947 30.25 24.39 -3.34
C MET A 947 28.96 23.79 -2.76
N PRO A 948 28.16 23.02 -3.54
CA PRO A 948 27.00 22.32 -2.99
C PRO A 948 27.53 21.34 -1.95
N THR A 949 27.14 21.54 -0.68
CA THR A 949 27.71 20.88 0.49
C THR A 949 27.98 19.40 0.24
N GLU A 950 29.24 18.98 0.41
CA GLU A 950 29.58 17.56 0.30
C GLU A 950 28.65 16.73 1.18
N CYS A 951 28.13 15.63 0.64
CA CYS A 951 27.14 14.79 1.32
C CYS A 951 27.79 13.88 2.38
N HIS A 952 28.55 14.50 3.29
CA HIS A 952 29.24 13.90 4.43
C HIS A 952 28.67 14.42 5.77
N ARG A 953 27.35 14.51 5.84
CA ARG A 953 26.62 14.57 7.11
C ARG A 953 25.20 14.02 6.97
N LEU A 954 25.02 12.74 7.30
CA LEU A 954 23.71 12.21 7.69
C LEU A 954 23.23 12.98 8.93
N PRO A 955 21.94 13.37 9.03
CA PRO A 955 21.43 13.98 10.26
C PRO A 955 21.53 12.99 11.43
N ARG A 956 22.28 13.35 12.47
CA ARG A 956 22.10 12.71 13.78
C ARG A 956 20.77 13.22 14.33
N TYR A 957 19.79 12.33 14.45
CA TYR A 957 18.60 12.59 15.24
C TYR A 957 19.02 12.85 16.70
N HIS A 958 18.84 14.08 17.17
CA HIS A 958 18.96 14.40 18.59
C HIS A 958 17.67 14.01 19.30
N SER A 959 17.61 12.78 19.83
CA SER A 959 16.92 12.54 21.09
C SER A 959 17.65 13.34 22.18
N GLY A 960 16.94 14.18 22.93
CA GLY A 960 17.55 15.08 23.91
C GLY A 960 18.02 14.35 25.16
N PHE A 961 19.31 14.45 25.49
CA PHE A 961 19.87 14.26 26.83
C PHE A 961 21.10 15.17 27.01
N HIS A 962 21.47 15.44 28.26
CA HIS A 962 22.20 16.62 28.73
C HIS A 962 23.63 16.85 28.21
N ASP A 963 24.03 18.13 28.25
CA ASP A 963 25.42 18.61 28.20
C ASP A 963 26.34 17.93 29.23
N HIS A 964 27.59 17.64 28.82
CA HIS A 964 28.77 18.20 29.49
C HIS A 964 30.10 17.93 28.75
N LYS A 965 31.00 18.92 28.82
CA LYS A 965 32.48 18.86 28.65
C LYS A 965 33.04 18.36 27.29
N TRP A 966 33.38 19.32 26.44
CA TRP A 966 34.49 19.17 25.48
C TRP A 966 35.86 19.16 26.19
N GLY A 967 36.84 18.38 25.70
CA GLY A 967 38.23 18.56 26.13
C GLY A 967 39.26 17.50 25.68
N LYS A 968 40.25 17.95 24.90
CA LYS A 968 41.56 17.32 24.57
C LYS A 968 41.62 16.27 23.43
N LEU A 969 42.85 16.15 22.90
CA LEU A 969 43.36 15.25 21.85
C LEU A 969 42.79 15.39 20.41
N LYS A 970 43.00 16.58 19.81
CA LYS A 970 43.47 16.63 18.41
C LYS A 970 45.01 16.52 18.41
N GLN A 971 45.55 15.47 17.80
CA GLN A 971 46.93 15.27 17.25
C GLN A 971 47.50 13.86 17.52
N ARG A 972 47.24 12.93 16.59
CA ARG A 972 48.19 11.95 16.03
C ARG A 972 47.48 11.12 14.95
N TYR A 973 48.27 10.44 14.10
CA TYR A 973 47.84 9.56 13.00
C TYR A 973 47.05 10.22 11.85
N SER A 974 47.80 10.75 10.89
CA SER A 974 47.44 10.74 9.46
C SER A 974 48.31 9.69 8.76
N LYS A 975 47.75 8.95 7.78
CA LYS A 975 48.33 7.72 7.16
C LYS A 975 48.38 6.57 8.19
N GLU A 976 47.47 5.59 8.16
CA GLU A 976 47.39 4.57 7.11
C GLU A 976 45.97 4.04 6.81
N ILE A 977 45.76 3.73 5.52
CA ILE A 977 45.03 2.59 4.92
C ILE A 977 43.79 2.01 5.65
N CYS A 978 42.63 2.40 5.12
CA CYS A 978 41.58 1.51 4.62
C CYS A 978 41.28 0.18 5.37
N SER A 979 40.33 0.19 6.29
CA SER A 979 39.52 -0.98 6.68
C SER A 979 38.21 -0.53 7.33
N THR A 980 37.16 -1.38 7.29
CA THR A 980 35.89 -1.35 8.08
C THR A 980 35.30 0.02 8.45
N THR A 981 34.11 0.41 7.99
CA THR A 981 32.86 -0.36 8.19
C THR A 981 31.93 -0.32 6.98
N LEU A 982 32.03 -1.34 6.13
CA LEU A 982 30.97 -1.72 5.19
C LEU A 982 30.13 -2.82 5.84
N LEU A 983 28.84 -2.57 6.06
CA LEU A 983 27.86 -3.63 6.31
C LEU A 983 27.23 -4.08 4.98
N SER A 984 28.11 -4.41 4.02
CA SER A 984 27.73 -5.04 2.77
C SER A 984 27.59 -6.55 2.97
N CYS A 985 26.37 -7.07 2.90
CA CYS A 985 26.14 -8.51 2.79
C CYS A 985 26.55 -9.03 1.41
N CYS A 986 27.86 -9.14 1.17
CA CYS A 986 28.40 -9.81 0.00
C CYS A 986 28.18 -11.32 0.12
N VAL A 987 27.18 -11.84 -0.60
CA VAL A 987 27.08 -13.27 -0.94
C VAL A 987 27.41 -13.42 -2.41
N SER A 988 28.70 -13.51 -2.72
CA SER A 988 29.19 -13.75 -4.08
C SER A 988 29.14 -15.24 -4.43
N SER A 989 28.25 -15.59 -5.36
CA SER A 989 28.38 -16.72 -6.28
C SER A 989 28.90 -18.07 -5.71
N SER A 990 27.97 -18.91 -5.26
CA SER A 990 28.11 -20.37 -5.38
C SER A 990 26.82 -20.97 -5.95
N HIS A 991 26.95 -21.91 -6.88
CA HIS A 991 25.80 -22.64 -7.46
C HIS A 991 25.40 -23.79 -6.52
N SER A 992 24.37 -23.61 -5.67
CA SER A 992 23.47 -24.70 -5.22
C SER A 992 22.39 -24.28 -4.20
N SER A 993 21.27 -25.01 -4.21
CA SER A 993 20.26 -25.12 -3.12
C SER A 993 19.52 -23.86 -2.64
N SER A 994 18.41 -23.55 -3.31
CA SER A 994 17.40 -22.58 -2.87
C SER A 994 16.53 -23.11 -1.70
N ARG A 995 17.06 -23.14 -0.46
CA ARG A 995 16.30 -23.67 0.71
C ARG A 995 16.46 -22.97 2.08
N ASN A 996 17.25 -21.90 2.24
CA ASN A 996 17.65 -21.39 3.58
C ASN A 996 17.07 -20.03 4.05
N LEU A 997 16.16 -19.38 3.31
CA LEU A 997 15.60 -18.07 3.70
C LEU A 997 14.70 -18.11 4.97
N TYR A 998 14.19 -19.28 5.36
CA TYR A 998 13.31 -19.45 6.53
C TYR A 998 14.00 -19.35 7.90
N LYS A 999 15.34 -19.39 7.98
CA LYS A 999 16.05 -19.37 9.27
C LYS A 999 16.28 -17.97 9.87
N LEU A 1000 16.13 -16.90 9.10
CA LEU A 1000 16.36 -15.53 9.60
C LEU A 1000 15.16 -14.96 10.37
N PHE A 1001 13.93 -15.44 10.10
CA PHE A 1001 12.68 -14.93 10.67
C PHE A 1001 12.34 -15.45 12.10
N ARG A 1002 13.28 -16.09 12.80
CA ARG A 1002 13.06 -16.67 14.14
C ARG A 1002 14.06 -16.19 15.20
N ALA A 1003 14.86 -15.17 14.90
CA ALA A 1003 15.96 -14.69 15.75
C ALA A 1003 16.13 -13.15 15.70
N THR A 1004 15.00 -12.42 15.65
CA THR A 1004 14.85 -10.98 15.90
C THR A 1004 13.51 -10.76 16.60
#